data_AF-A0A6A5T049-F1
#
_entry.id   AF-A0A6A5T049-F1
#
_cell.length_a   1.000
_cell.length_b   1.000
_cell.length_c   1.000
_cell.angle_alpha   90.00
_cell.angle_beta   90.00
_cell.angle_gamma   90.00
#
_symmetry.space_group_name_H-M   'P 1'
#
loop_
_entity.id
_entity.type
_entity.pdbx_description
1 polymer ?
#
loop_
_entity_poly.entity_id
_entity_poly.type
_entity_poly.pdbx_seq_one_letter_code
_entity_poly.pdbx_strand_id
1 'polypeptide(L)'
;MNPNTQTAPEYQENGSHRFDPNFTDAVINAIGPNVPERTRFVMGGLIRHLHDFIREVELTNDEWFEGVRFVNSIGKTTTATRNEAHRISDVLGVESLVDEIAHKHINESGETPTSSTILGPFWSPHSPFRELGDSIVRNEHPEGQKTLMHGVVRDLDTKKGIPGAVIDIWQASANGKYDFQDPENQEPNNLRGKFTTNEKGEYWYYCYKPTAYSLPTDGAAGQLFKTLDRHPFRPAHIHLMVSADNYKPLITQLYPRDDQWVSNDTVFAVKDDLLLDFEPSKDPKAKLDLTYNVTLAPTGKKTTRLEGHLHVLKFPLRTLSSNFTPKMRVSYAPSEPPNEETRPIYERIAERRKPRPLIPLDLALLHNPAVADGWNSFIGAIRTKTSIPEGLRELAISRVAVLNRAVHEWESHAALALKAGISKEVLQTVLDLPVTKHGMVEREGLLGFSKEEYAVLAYTDQMTVGVEVEEGVVQMVKGCLGDTQVVELTATVAAYNARYASTKHPTNFTPPTQADLDELRDSVRDFARREIPEEVAARTDKDNAFPNDMWRKFGEAGFLGITADEEFGGLAMGYQAHCVVMEELSRASGSIGLSYAAHSQLCVNQLMLNGSKAQKEKYLPGLISGEQIGALAMSEHSAGSDVVSMKSTAKEVDGGYLLNGTKMWITNGPDAHTIVVYAKTLPDAASKGITAFIVETTAKGFSVANKLDKLGMRGSNTGELVFEDVFVPKENVLGEVNRGVRVLMEGLDLERLVLSAGPLGLMQASLDNALPYTHQRKQFGIPIAHNQLVQGKLADMYTKFRASQSFTYSVARAVDESHASPDIKTQDCAGAILYAAERASEVAADAVQLMGGMGYMNEVPVGRILRDAKLYEIGAGTSEVRRMVIGRAFNKEYKQEI
;
A
#
# COMPACT_ATOMS: atom_id res chain seq x y z
N MET A 1 -13.45 -7.06 34.15
CA MET A 1 -14.58 -6.23 34.61
C MET A 1 -15.79 -6.48 33.72
N ASN A 2 -16.99 -6.47 34.29
CA ASN A 2 -18.25 -6.73 33.58
C ASN A 2 -18.59 -5.52 32.68
N PRO A 3 -18.82 -5.68 31.36
CA PRO A 3 -19.13 -4.55 30.47
C PRO A 3 -20.44 -3.83 30.80
N ASN A 4 -21.32 -4.43 31.62
CA ASN A 4 -22.58 -3.83 32.05
C ASN A 4 -22.47 -2.87 33.24
N THR A 5 -21.27 -2.56 33.74
CA THR A 5 -21.07 -1.65 34.89
C THR A 5 -20.36 -0.34 34.52
N GLN A 6 -20.21 -0.01 33.24
CA GLN A 6 -19.72 1.30 32.83
C GLN A 6 -20.85 2.33 32.95
N THR A 7 -20.92 3.02 34.09
CA THR A 7 -21.76 4.20 34.26
C THR A 7 -21.00 5.44 33.79
N ALA A 8 -21.71 6.36 33.12
CA ALA A 8 -21.16 7.68 32.80
C ALA A 8 -20.72 8.39 34.11
N PRO A 9 -19.63 9.17 34.10
CA PRO A 9 -19.22 9.92 35.28
C PRO A 9 -20.35 10.86 35.72
N GLU A 10 -20.70 10.87 37.00
CA GLU A 10 -21.62 11.86 37.55
C GLU A 10 -20.96 13.25 37.52
N TYR A 11 -21.60 14.19 36.84
CA TYR A 11 -21.16 15.57 36.75
C TYR A 11 -21.34 16.25 38.12
N GLN A 12 -20.26 16.68 38.76
CA GLN A 12 -20.36 17.42 40.02
C GLN A 12 -20.82 18.86 39.72
N GLU A 13 -22.07 19.17 40.05
CA GLU A 13 -22.63 20.53 39.95
C GLU A 13 -22.01 21.54 40.91
N ASN A 14 -21.15 21.12 41.87
CA ASN A 14 -20.51 22.01 42.83
C ASN A 14 -19.14 21.47 43.29
N GLY A 15 -18.01 22.01 42.80
CA GLY A 15 -16.68 21.65 43.33
C GLY A 15 -15.45 22.27 42.64
N SER A 16 -14.84 23.26 43.33
CA SER A 16 -13.43 23.74 43.39
C SER A 16 -12.42 23.72 42.23
N HIS A 17 -12.63 23.02 41.10
CA HIS A 17 -11.62 22.88 40.03
C HIS A 17 -11.97 23.72 38.80
N ARG A 18 -10.96 24.39 38.21
CA ARG A 18 -11.10 25.26 37.02
C ARG A 18 -11.53 24.48 35.75
N PHE A 19 -11.24 23.18 35.70
CA PHE A 19 -11.57 22.26 34.61
C PHE A 19 -12.14 20.95 35.19
N ASP A 20 -12.86 20.17 34.37
CA ASP A 20 -13.44 18.88 34.78
C ASP A 20 -12.36 17.92 35.32
N PRO A 21 -12.35 17.61 36.63
CA PRO A 21 -11.34 16.75 37.22
C PRO A 21 -11.49 15.28 36.82
N ASN A 22 -12.66 14.86 36.32
CA ASN A 22 -12.99 13.47 36.04
C ASN A 22 -12.76 13.06 34.57
N PHE A 23 -12.53 14.03 33.69
CA PHE A 23 -12.41 13.80 32.24
C PHE A 23 -11.31 12.78 31.89
N THR A 24 -10.14 12.89 32.52
CA THR A 24 -9.01 11.99 32.27
C THR A 24 -9.32 10.55 32.67
N ASP A 25 -9.93 10.34 33.83
CA ASP A 25 -10.27 8.99 34.28
C ASP A 25 -11.40 8.38 33.44
N ALA A 26 -12.33 9.19 32.92
CA ALA A 26 -13.34 8.73 31.98
C ALA A 26 -12.71 8.17 30.69
N VAL A 27 -11.70 8.85 30.13
CA VAL A 27 -10.98 8.37 28.93
C VAL A 27 -10.18 7.08 29.23
N ILE A 28 -9.53 6.99 30.38
CA ILE A 28 -8.79 5.78 30.78
C ILE A 28 -9.75 4.60 31.00
N ASN A 29 -10.92 4.84 31.60
CA ASN A 29 -11.94 3.82 31.85
C ASN A 29 -12.59 3.30 30.56
N ALA A 30 -12.51 4.05 29.46
CA ALA A 30 -12.97 3.63 28.14
C ALA A 30 -12.05 2.57 27.48
N ILE A 31 -10.86 2.28 28.04
CA ILE A 31 -9.97 1.23 27.53
C ILE A 31 -10.67 -0.14 27.66
N GLY A 32 -10.98 -0.76 26.51
CA GLY A 32 -11.76 -1.99 26.42
C GLY A 32 -11.16 -3.18 27.19
N PRO A 33 -11.99 -4.15 27.65
CA PRO A 33 -11.57 -5.19 28.60
C PRO A 33 -10.53 -6.17 28.06
N ASN A 34 -10.38 -6.29 26.74
CA ASN A 34 -9.43 -7.20 26.09
C ASN A 34 -7.99 -6.67 26.01
N VAL A 35 -7.76 -5.42 26.44
CA VAL A 35 -6.41 -4.84 26.44
C VAL A 35 -5.57 -5.47 27.57
N PRO A 36 -4.38 -6.01 27.26
CA PRO A 36 -3.49 -6.59 28.27
C PRO A 36 -3.21 -5.63 29.43
N GLU A 37 -3.03 -6.16 30.65
CA GLU A 37 -2.87 -5.34 31.86
C GLU A 37 -1.68 -4.38 31.77
N ARG A 38 -0.54 -4.84 31.23
CA ARG A 38 0.63 -3.97 31.00
C ARG A 38 0.33 -2.85 30.01
N THR A 39 -0.36 -3.16 28.92
CA THR A 39 -0.75 -2.16 27.91
C THR A 39 -1.73 -1.16 28.50
N ARG A 40 -2.69 -1.61 29.31
CA ARG A 40 -3.62 -0.72 30.02
C ARG A 40 -2.89 0.20 31.00
N PHE A 41 -1.93 -0.34 31.75
CA PHE A 41 -1.10 0.44 32.68
C PHE A 41 -0.30 1.52 31.92
N VAL A 42 0.39 1.15 30.84
CA VAL A 42 1.22 2.07 30.05
C VAL A 42 0.36 3.13 29.37
N MET A 43 -0.70 2.73 28.66
CA MET A 43 -1.58 3.66 27.94
C MET A 43 -2.38 4.56 28.89
N GLY A 44 -2.83 4.03 30.02
CA GLY A 44 -3.49 4.81 31.07
C GLY A 44 -2.56 5.86 31.67
N GLY A 45 -1.29 5.49 31.93
CA GLY A 45 -0.25 6.44 32.35
C GLY A 45 -0.01 7.54 31.33
N LEU A 46 0.16 7.17 30.05
CA LEU A 46 0.37 8.12 28.95
C LEU A 46 -0.80 9.12 28.82
N ILE A 47 -2.04 8.63 28.78
CA ILE A 47 -3.25 9.48 28.69
C ILE A 47 -3.29 10.46 29.86
N ARG A 48 -3.00 9.98 31.08
CA ARG A 48 -2.98 10.82 32.27
C ARG A 48 -1.94 11.93 32.16
N HIS A 49 -0.69 11.59 31.89
CA HIS A 49 0.38 12.58 31.76
C HIS A 49 0.16 13.57 30.62
N LEU A 50 -0.39 13.12 29.48
CA LEU A 50 -0.71 14.02 28.36
C LEU A 50 -1.84 15.00 28.72
N HIS A 51 -2.91 14.51 29.36
CA HIS A 51 -4.01 15.38 29.81
C HIS A 51 -3.55 16.33 30.92
N ASP A 52 -2.71 15.86 31.84
CA ASP A 52 -2.12 16.69 32.90
C ASP A 52 -1.24 17.79 32.30
N PHE A 53 -0.39 17.46 31.32
CA PHE A 53 0.40 18.46 30.59
C PHE A 53 -0.48 19.51 29.90
N ILE A 54 -1.50 19.08 29.16
CA ILE A 54 -2.45 19.98 28.48
C ILE A 54 -3.14 20.91 29.48
N ARG A 55 -3.53 20.39 30.65
CA ARG A 55 -4.12 21.19 31.73
C ARG A 55 -3.11 22.12 32.40
N GLU A 56 -1.88 21.68 32.60
CA GLU A 56 -0.80 22.42 33.23
C GLU A 56 -0.40 23.64 32.41
N VAL A 57 -0.26 23.49 31.09
CA VAL A 57 0.11 24.59 30.19
C VAL A 57 -1.10 25.39 29.70
N GLU A 58 -2.32 24.98 30.07
CA GLU A 58 -3.58 25.52 29.56
C GLU A 58 -3.59 25.64 28.02
N LEU A 59 -3.20 24.55 27.34
CA LEU A 59 -2.90 24.54 25.90
C LEU A 59 -4.03 25.15 25.09
N THR A 60 -3.70 26.20 24.31
CA THR A 60 -4.68 26.86 23.45
C THR A 60 -4.93 26.06 22.17
N ASN A 61 -6.04 26.35 21.49
CA ASN A 61 -6.35 25.71 20.20
C ASN A 61 -5.26 25.99 19.14
N ASP A 62 -4.70 27.20 19.12
CA ASP A 62 -3.67 27.57 18.15
C ASP A 62 -2.37 26.80 18.40
N GLU A 63 -1.94 26.71 19.67
CA GLU A 63 -0.78 25.91 20.07
C GLU A 63 -1.01 24.41 19.82
N TRP A 64 -2.23 23.92 20.03
CA TRP A 64 -2.63 22.57 19.68
C TRP A 64 -2.50 22.31 18.17
N PHE A 65 -3.00 23.22 17.33
CA PHE A 65 -2.89 23.08 15.87
C PHE A 65 -1.43 23.15 15.38
N GLU A 66 -0.60 24.00 15.98
CA GLU A 66 0.84 24.02 15.70
C GLU A 66 1.52 22.71 16.13
N GLY A 67 1.15 22.17 17.31
CA GLY A 67 1.58 20.84 17.76
C GLY A 67 1.19 19.73 16.78
N VAL A 68 -0.04 19.73 16.28
CA VAL A 68 -0.53 18.78 15.26
C VAL A 68 0.25 18.94 13.95
N ARG A 69 0.51 20.17 13.50
CA ARG A 69 1.34 20.43 12.31
C ARG A 69 2.75 19.90 12.48
N PHE A 70 3.35 20.09 13.65
CA PHE A 70 4.66 19.56 14.00
C PHE A 70 4.68 18.03 14.01
N VAL A 71 3.71 17.36 14.64
CA VAL A 71 3.61 15.89 14.62
C VAL A 71 3.46 15.35 13.20
N ASN A 72 2.68 16.01 12.35
CA ASN A 72 2.54 15.65 10.95
C ASN A 72 3.85 15.84 10.15
N SER A 73 4.69 16.82 10.51
CA SER A 73 5.97 17.05 9.83
C SER A 73 6.96 15.91 10.10
N ILE A 74 6.90 15.28 11.27
CA ILE A 74 7.68 14.08 11.61
C ILE A 74 7.39 12.94 10.61
N GLY A 75 6.10 12.68 10.35
CA GLY A 75 5.69 11.66 9.38
C GLY A 75 6.11 11.99 7.95
N LYS A 76 5.97 13.25 7.51
CA LYS A 76 6.38 13.71 6.17
C LYS A 76 7.89 13.65 5.93
N THR A 77 8.68 13.80 6.98
CA THR A 77 10.16 13.78 6.92
C THR A 77 10.72 12.36 7.02
N THR A 78 9.92 11.41 7.53
CA THR A 78 10.35 10.02 7.73
C THR A 78 10.41 9.28 6.38
N THR A 79 11.52 8.59 6.13
CA THR A 79 11.74 7.74 4.95
C THR A 79 12.20 6.35 5.39
N ALA A 80 12.35 5.40 4.45
CA ALA A 80 12.85 4.07 4.74
C ALA A 80 14.26 4.04 5.38
N THR A 81 15.06 5.10 5.19
CA THR A 81 16.43 5.23 5.73
C THR A 81 16.56 6.35 6.76
N ARG A 82 15.46 7.05 7.09
CA ARG A 82 15.42 8.18 8.03
C ARG A 82 14.17 8.07 8.91
N ASN A 83 14.33 7.67 10.16
CA ASN A 83 13.24 7.67 11.13
C ASN A 83 13.24 8.97 11.93
N GLU A 84 12.39 9.93 11.54
CA GLU A 84 12.38 11.24 12.19
C GLU A 84 11.69 11.18 13.56
N ALA A 85 10.78 10.23 13.78
CA ALA A 85 10.14 10.03 15.09
C ALA A 85 11.14 9.54 16.15
N HIS A 86 12.03 8.62 15.78
CA HIS A 86 13.13 8.19 16.66
C HIS A 86 14.07 9.36 16.97
N ARG A 87 14.47 10.17 15.99
CA ARG A 87 15.32 11.34 16.28
C ARG A 87 14.66 12.35 17.21
N ILE A 88 13.37 12.59 17.07
CA ILE A 88 12.63 13.47 17.99
C ILE A 88 12.65 12.91 19.41
N SER A 89 12.53 11.59 19.58
CA SER A 89 12.65 10.99 20.91
C SER A 89 14.02 11.23 21.54
N ASP A 90 15.08 11.25 20.74
CA ASP A 90 16.45 11.50 21.22
C ASP A 90 16.61 12.96 21.66
N VAL A 91 16.12 13.91 20.85
CA VAL A 91 16.18 15.36 21.13
C VAL A 91 15.35 15.74 22.36
N LEU A 92 14.29 14.99 22.64
CA LEU A 92 13.47 15.16 23.85
C LEU A 92 14.02 14.39 25.06
N GLY A 93 15.12 13.62 24.90
CA GLY A 93 15.74 12.83 25.96
C GLY A 93 14.98 11.57 26.36
N VAL A 94 13.97 11.17 25.58
CA VAL A 94 13.12 10.01 25.89
C VAL A 94 13.92 8.72 25.78
N GLU A 95 14.74 8.54 24.74
CA GLU A 95 15.53 7.31 24.57
C GLU A 95 16.57 7.16 25.69
N SER A 96 17.26 8.24 26.06
CA SER A 96 18.23 8.26 27.15
C SER A 96 17.58 7.94 28.51
N LEU A 97 16.37 8.43 28.76
CA LEU A 97 15.61 8.09 29.96
C LEU A 97 15.14 6.63 29.97
N VAL A 98 14.67 6.12 28.84
CA VAL A 98 14.29 4.70 28.69
C VAL A 98 15.50 3.80 28.91
N ASP A 99 16.67 4.17 28.36
CA ASP A 99 17.93 3.47 28.60
C ASP A 99 18.31 3.47 30.09
N GLU A 100 18.24 4.62 30.77
CA GLU A 100 18.51 4.69 32.20
C GLU A 100 17.58 3.76 32.98
N ILE A 101 16.27 3.78 32.71
CA ILE A 101 15.30 2.91 33.39
C ILE A 101 15.59 1.42 33.12
N ALA A 102 15.95 1.07 31.89
CA ALA A 102 16.19 -0.31 31.48
C ALA A 102 17.49 -0.90 32.07
N HIS A 103 18.51 -0.07 32.27
CA HIS A 103 19.87 -0.52 32.57
C HIS A 103 20.43 -0.07 33.92
N LYS A 104 19.68 0.71 34.72
CA LYS A 104 20.06 1.05 36.10
C LYS A 104 20.06 -0.21 36.99
N HIS A 105 21.24 -0.82 37.11
CA HIS A 105 21.49 -1.97 37.96
C HIS A 105 22.35 -1.54 39.14
N ILE A 106 21.82 -1.66 40.36
CA ILE A 106 22.56 -1.46 41.60
C ILE A 106 22.65 -2.83 42.26
N ASN A 107 23.87 -3.37 42.41
CA ASN A 107 24.05 -4.62 43.13
C ASN A 107 23.87 -4.41 44.65
N GLU A 108 23.82 -5.48 45.44
CA GLU A 108 23.59 -5.40 46.90
C GLU A 108 24.67 -4.60 47.66
N SER A 109 25.84 -4.40 47.04
CA SER A 109 26.95 -3.59 47.55
C SER A 109 26.93 -2.12 47.10
N GLY A 110 25.95 -1.70 46.31
CA GLY A 110 25.81 -0.32 45.83
C GLY A 110 26.65 0.04 44.61
N GLU A 111 27.36 -0.93 44.00
CA GLU A 111 28.16 -0.73 42.81
C GLU A 111 27.32 -0.92 41.54
N THR A 112 27.69 -0.18 40.50
CA THR A 112 27.00 -0.14 39.20
C THR A 112 27.90 -0.73 38.11
N PRO A 113 27.35 -1.48 37.12
CA PRO A 113 28.10 -1.82 35.92
C PRO A 113 28.41 -0.56 35.10
N THR A 114 29.22 -0.70 34.06
CA THR A 114 29.47 0.41 33.12
C THR A 114 28.15 0.99 32.63
N SER A 115 28.02 2.31 32.60
CA SER A 115 26.80 2.96 32.15
C SER A 115 26.49 2.61 30.69
N SER A 116 25.25 2.22 30.43
CA SER A 116 24.72 2.10 29.08
C SER A 116 24.43 3.47 28.47
N THR A 117 24.33 3.53 27.15
CA THR A 117 23.76 4.66 26.41
C THR A 117 22.97 4.13 25.21
N ILE A 118 22.33 5.05 24.47
CA ILE A 118 21.57 4.71 23.27
C ILE A 118 22.45 4.07 22.19
N LEU A 119 21.88 3.16 21.39
CA LEU A 119 22.60 2.47 20.31
C LEU A 119 23.04 3.43 19.19
N GLY A 120 22.23 4.45 18.91
CA GLY A 120 22.46 5.34 17.80
C GLY A 120 22.14 4.71 16.43
N PRO A 121 21.81 5.52 15.42
CA PRO A 121 21.22 5.06 14.17
C PRO A 121 22.22 4.43 13.18
N PHE A 122 23.52 4.44 13.50
CA PHE A 122 24.59 4.07 12.58
C PHE A 122 25.27 2.74 12.92
N TRP A 123 24.73 1.95 13.85
CA TRP A 123 25.20 0.59 14.09
C TRP A 123 24.93 -0.31 12.88
N SER A 124 25.87 -1.20 12.58
CA SER A 124 25.76 -2.18 11.48
C SER A 124 25.94 -3.58 12.02
N PRO A 125 25.00 -4.52 11.80
CA PRO A 125 25.17 -5.92 12.18
C PRO A 125 26.31 -6.60 11.39
N HIS A 126 26.70 -6.02 10.25
CA HIS A 126 27.69 -6.57 9.32
C HIS A 126 29.14 -6.15 9.62
N SER A 127 29.39 -5.48 10.76
CA SER A 127 30.76 -5.19 11.21
C SER A 127 31.60 -6.49 11.27
N PRO A 128 32.80 -6.51 10.65
CA PRO A 128 33.61 -7.73 10.54
C PRO A 128 34.30 -8.06 11.87
N PHE A 129 34.46 -9.36 12.16
CA PHE A 129 35.40 -9.80 13.19
C PHE A 129 36.84 -9.56 12.74
N ARG A 130 37.66 -9.08 13.67
CA ARG A 130 39.07 -8.74 13.45
C ARG A 130 39.92 -9.35 14.55
N GLU A 131 41.18 -9.59 14.24
CA GLU A 131 42.16 -10.11 15.19
C GLU A 131 42.45 -9.10 16.29
N LEU A 132 42.72 -9.59 17.50
CA LEU A 132 43.08 -8.73 18.63
C LEU A 132 44.39 -7.98 18.32
N GLY A 133 44.36 -6.65 18.43
CA GLY A 133 45.46 -5.77 18.02
C GLY A 133 45.43 -5.29 16.57
N ASP A 134 44.38 -5.61 15.81
CA ASP A 134 44.15 -5.04 14.48
C ASP A 134 43.59 -3.60 14.56
N SER A 135 43.54 -2.89 13.43
CA SER A 135 43.15 -1.47 13.32
C SER A 135 41.78 -1.31 12.66
N ILE A 136 40.75 -0.77 13.32
CA ILE A 136 39.48 -0.49 12.61
C ILE A 136 39.61 0.61 11.55
N VAL A 137 40.68 1.41 11.58
CA VAL A 137 41.04 2.36 10.52
C VAL A 137 41.48 1.59 9.27
N ARG A 138 40.69 1.66 8.19
CA ARG A 138 40.97 1.04 6.89
C ARG A 138 41.40 2.05 5.85
N ASN A 139 40.69 3.17 5.79
CA ASN A 139 41.08 4.33 4.99
C ASN A 139 41.51 5.45 5.93
N GLU A 140 42.77 5.88 5.79
CA GLU A 140 43.29 6.93 6.64
C GLU A 140 42.79 8.31 6.22
N HIS A 141 42.35 9.11 7.19
CA HIS A 141 42.05 10.53 7.01
C HIS A 141 43.26 11.37 7.48
N PRO A 142 43.67 12.44 6.77
CA PRO A 142 44.83 13.25 7.15
C PRO A 142 44.76 13.85 8.55
N GLU A 143 43.56 14.22 8.99
CA GLU A 143 43.29 14.78 10.33
C GLU A 143 43.04 13.69 11.40
N GLY A 144 43.06 12.41 11.00
CA GLY A 144 42.88 11.27 11.88
C GLY A 144 43.98 11.17 12.94
N GLN A 145 43.56 11.12 14.20
CA GLN A 145 44.45 10.86 15.32
C GLN A 145 44.32 9.41 15.73
N LYS A 146 45.21 8.55 15.21
CA LYS A 146 45.20 7.11 15.50
C LYS A 146 45.43 6.86 16.98
N THR A 147 44.56 6.08 17.60
CA THR A 147 44.53 5.81 19.03
C THR A 147 44.59 4.32 19.26
N LEU A 148 45.47 3.85 20.15
CA LEU A 148 45.43 2.48 20.66
C LEU A 148 44.43 2.45 21.82
N MET A 149 43.31 1.75 21.62
CA MET A 149 42.32 1.53 22.66
C MET A 149 42.51 0.15 23.26
N HIS A 150 42.58 0.06 24.59
CA HIS A 150 42.78 -1.21 25.29
C HIS A 150 42.15 -1.23 26.68
N GLY A 151 41.91 -2.44 27.20
CA GLY A 151 41.43 -2.61 28.57
C GLY A 151 40.91 -4.02 28.84
N VAL A 152 40.09 -4.16 29.88
CA VAL A 152 39.58 -5.46 30.34
C VAL A 152 38.06 -5.43 30.45
N VAL A 153 37.38 -6.42 29.89
CA VAL A 153 35.97 -6.71 30.15
C VAL A 153 35.88 -7.55 31.42
N ARG A 154 35.20 -7.06 32.44
CA ARG A 154 35.13 -7.66 33.77
C ARG A 154 33.70 -7.94 34.21
N ASP A 155 33.55 -8.93 35.06
CA ASP A 155 32.32 -9.24 35.78
C ASP A 155 32.13 -8.27 36.94
N LEU A 156 30.94 -7.68 37.04
CA LEU A 156 30.55 -6.77 38.13
C LEU A 156 30.70 -7.40 39.52
N ASP A 157 30.32 -8.66 39.70
CA ASP A 157 30.30 -9.34 40.99
C ASP A 157 31.67 -9.93 41.32
N THR A 158 32.28 -10.67 40.39
CA THR A 158 33.53 -11.41 40.67
C THR A 158 34.80 -10.59 40.43
N LYS A 159 34.69 -9.44 39.75
CA LYS A 159 35.81 -8.59 39.28
C LYS A 159 36.83 -9.28 38.37
N LYS A 160 36.57 -10.53 37.98
CA LYS A 160 37.43 -11.29 37.06
C LYS A 160 37.18 -10.85 35.63
N GLY A 161 38.21 -10.94 34.79
CA GLY A 161 38.06 -10.72 33.35
C GLY A 161 37.19 -11.80 32.72
N ILE A 162 36.42 -11.41 31.70
CA ILE A 162 35.47 -12.26 30.98
C ILE A 162 36.11 -12.71 29.65
N PRO A 163 36.54 -13.99 29.53
CA PRO A 163 37.08 -14.51 28.29
C PRO A 163 36.01 -14.65 27.22
N GLY A 164 36.38 -14.44 25.95
CA GLY A 164 35.46 -14.63 24.83
C GLY A 164 34.38 -13.56 24.70
N ALA A 165 34.44 -12.47 25.48
CA ALA A 165 33.53 -11.34 25.34
C ALA A 165 33.78 -10.64 24.00
N VAL A 166 32.71 -10.27 23.30
CA VAL A 166 32.78 -9.59 22.01
C VAL A 166 32.64 -8.08 22.22
N ILE A 167 33.63 -7.34 21.73
CA ILE A 167 33.65 -5.87 21.62
C ILE A 167 33.29 -5.49 20.18
N ASP A 168 32.10 -4.98 19.94
CA ASP A 168 31.67 -4.39 18.66
C ASP A 168 31.81 -2.87 18.73
N ILE A 169 32.67 -2.30 17.88
CA ILE A 169 32.99 -0.87 17.86
C ILE A 169 32.66 -0.25 16.50
N TRP A 170 32.12 0.96 16.53
CA TRP A 170 31.97 1.83 15.36
C TRP A 170 32.11 3.30 15.73
N GLN A 171 32.64 4.11 14.81
CA GLN A 171 32.79 5.55 15.00
C GLN A 171 32.84 6.28 13.65
N ALA A 172 32.60 7.59 13.67
CA ALA A 172 32.81 8.44 12.51
C ALA A 172 34.30 8.64 12.21
N SER A 173 34.61 8.96 10.96
CA SER A 173 35.95 9.42 10.55
C SER A 173 36.23 10.84 11.07
N ALA A 174 37.46 11.31 10.89
CA ALA A 174 37.90 12.62 11.37
C ALA A 174 37.19 13.80 10.69
N ASN A 175 36.45 13.57 9.60
CA ASN A 175 35.56 14.55 8.97
C ASN A 175 34.13 14.54 9.55
N GLY A 176 33.87 13.76 10.62
CA GLY A 176 32.56 13.64 11.25
C GLY A 176 31.55 12.80 10.46
N LYS A 177 31.98 12.04 9.44
CA LYS A 177 31.11 11.19 8.62
C LYS A 177 31.44 9.70 8.81
N TYR A 178 30.40 8.87 8.84
CA TYR A 178 30.53 7.41 8.74
C TYR A 178 30.78 6.98 7.30
N ASP A 179 31.29 5.77 7.13
CA ASP A 179 31.60 5.11 5.85
C ASP A 179 30.51 5.29 4.77
N PHE A 180 29.25 5.05 5.09
CA PHE A 180 28.15 5.17 4.13
C PHE A 180 27.79 6.63 3.75
N GLN A 181 28.24 7.62 4.53
CA GLN A 181 28.01 9.05 4.27
C GLN A 181 29.14 9.67 3.43
N ASP A 182 30.22 8.92 3.21
CA ASP A 182 31.42 9.37 2.51
C ASP A 182 32.03 8.23 1.67
N PRO A 183 31.24 7.61 0.77
CA PRO A 183 31.67 6.42 0.01
C PRO A 183 32.80 6.70 -0.98
N GLU A 184 33.09 7.98 -1.27
CA GLU A 184 34.18 8.40 -2.14
C GLU A 184 35.56 8.30 -1.45
N ASN A 185 35.59 8.44 -0.11
CA ASN A 185 36.84 8.46 0.66
C ASN A 185 36.94 7.31 1.68
N GLN A 186 35.86 6.56 1.91
CA GLN A 186 35.79 5.49 2.89
C GLN A 186 35.21 4.22 2.25
N GLU A 187 35.90 3.09 2.46
CA GLU A 187 35.39 1.78 2.09
C GLU A 187 34.32 1.31 3.09
N PRO A 188 33.39 0.43 2.68
CA PRO A 188 32.40 -0.13 3.59
C PRO A 188 33.05 -0.80 4.81
N ASN A 189 32.55 -0.49 6.00
CA ASN A 189 33.10 -0.89 7.30
C ASN A 189 34.45 -0.28 7.69
N ASN A 190 34.84 0.84 7.07
CA ASN A 190 35.88 1.69 7.65
C ASN A 190 35.47 2.15 9.05
N LEU A 191 36.40 2.09 10.01
CA LEU A 191 36.17 2.44 11.42
C LEU A 191 35.08 1.60 12.11
N ARG A 192 34.92 0.35 11.66
CA ARG A 192 34.06 -0.67 12.30
C ARG A 192 34.82 -1.98 12.54
N GLY A 193 34.52 -2.67 13.63
CA GLY A 193 35.08 -4.00 13.88
C GLY A 193 34.55 -4.67 15.14
N LYS A 194 34.62 -6.01 15.15
CA LYS A 194 34.34 -6.86 16.30
C LYS A 194 35.61 -7.55 16.77
N PHE A 195 35.89 -7.54 18.06
CA PHE A 195 37.06 -8.17 18.67
C PHE A 195 36.63 -9.07 19.81
N THR A 196 37.30 -10.21 19.97
CA THR A 196 37.04 -11.15 21.07
C THR A 196 38.12 -11.01 22.12
N THR A 197 37.73 -10.89 23.40
CA THR A 197 38.70 -10.79 24.51
C THR A 197 39.51 -12.08 24.67
N ASN A 198 40.74 -11.95 25.17
CA ASN A 198 41.60 -13.10 25.48
C ASN A 198 41.17 -13.84 26.76
N GLU A 199 41.95 -14.86 27.17
CA GLU A 199 41.69 -15.66 28.38
C GLU A 199 41.64 -14.87 29.70
N LYS A 200 42.19 -13.64 29.71
CA LYS A 200 42.16 -12.73 30.86
C LYS A 200 41.06 -11.67 30.75
N GLY A 201 40.23 -11.73 29.71
CA GLY A 201 39.22 -10.72 29.39
C GLY A 201 39.80 -9.42 28.81
N GLU A 202 41.06 -9.41 28.39
CA GLU A 202 41.74 -8.22 27.85
C GLU A 202 41.38 -8.02 26.37
N TYR A 203 41.29 -6.76 25.94
CA TYR A 203 41.16 -6.37 24.54
C TYR A 203 42.09 -5.21 24.18
N TRP A 204 42.51 -5.15 22.92
CA TRP A 204 43.22 -4.00 22.35
C TRP A 204 43.03 -3.93 20.83
N TYR A 205 42.95 -2.72 20.27
CA TYR A 205 42.86 -2.44 18.84
C TYR A 205 43.16 -0.95 18.55
N TYR A 206 43.39 -0.59 17.28
CA TYR A 206 43.61 0.80 16.87
C TYR A 206 42.36 1.42 16.26
N CYS A 207 41.96 2.60 16.73
CA CYS A 207 40.85 3.41 16.24
C CYS A 207 41.31 4.87 16.00
N TYR A 208 40.38 5.82 15.85
CA TYR A 208 40.70 7.26 15.96
C TYR A 208 40.20 7.83 17.29
N LYS A 209 40.86 8.89 17.79
CA LYS A 209 40.19 9.85 18.67
C LYS A 209 38.94 10.36 17.93
N PRO A 210 37.74 10.21 18.51
CA PRO A 210 36.51 10.48 17.78
C PRO A 210 36.37 11.98 17.49
N THR A 211 35.50 12.32 16.55
CA THR A 211 35.20 13.71 16.16
C THR A 211 33.70 13.97 16.29
N ALA A 212 33.34 15.16 16.75
CA ALA A 212 31.95 15.60 16.85
C ALA A 212 31.28 15.66 15.47
N TYR A 213 29.97 15.42 15.42
CA TYR A 213 29.21 15.48 14.18
C TYR A 213 27.84 16.12 14.40
N SER A 214 27.28 16.71 13.35
CA SER A 214 25.96 17.32 13.40
C SER A 214 24.88 16.30 13.08
N LEU A 215 23.77 16.36 13.82
CA LEU A 215 22.51 15.76 13.39
C LEU A 215 21.94 16.54 12.19
N PRO A 216 21.16 15.89 11.31
CA PRO A 216 20.48 16.58 10.21
C PRO A 216 19.52 17.66 10.70
N THR A 217 19.54 18.82 10.04
CA THR A 217 18.75 20.02 10.42
C THR A 217 17.67 20.39 9.40
N ASP A 218 17.50 19.57 8.38
CA ASP A 218 16.61 19.75 7.23
C ASP A 218 15.19 19.16 7.45
N GLY A 219 14.88 18.72 8.67
CA GLY A 219 13.63 18.02 9.01
C GLY A 219 13.00 18.47 10.33
N ALA A 220 12.03 17.69 10.82
CA ALA A 220 11.31 18.00 12.06
C ALA A 220 12.25 18.14 13.28
N ALA A 221 13.29 17.32 13.38
CA ALA A 221 14.31 17.46 14.42
C ALA A 221 15.07 18.79 14.31
N GLY A 222 15.36 19.22 13.07
CA GLY A 222 15.93 20.53 12.78
C GLY A 222 15.04 21.70 13.18
N GLN A 223 13.73 21.58 12.96
CA GLN A 223 12.75 22.56 13.42
C GLN A 223 12.69 22.60 14.95
N LEU A 224 12.77 21.44 15.61
CA LEU A 224 12.78 21.36 17.07
C LEU A 224 14.04 22.00 17.67
N PHE A 225 15.22 21.78 17.09
CA PHE A 225 16.45 22.46 17.51
C PHE A 225 16.31 23.98 17.47
N LYS A 226 15.76 24.52 16.37
CA LYS A 226 15.50 25.96 16.25
C LYS A 226 14.49 26.47 17.28
N THR A 227 13.44 25.68 17.53
CA THR A 227 12.37 26.05 18.46
C THR A 227 12.87 26.08 19.90
N LEU A 228 13.75 25.14 20.26
CA LEU A 228 14.35 25.02 21.59
C LEU A 228 15.64 25.83 21.77
N ASP A 229 16.09 26.55 20.73
CA ASP A 229 17.39 27.24 20.68
C ASP A 229 18.57 26.31 21.06
N ARG A 230 18.62 25.13 20.44
CA ARG A 230 19.66 24.11 20.66
C ARG A 230 20.53 23.91 19.44
N HIS A 231 21.82 23.63 19.65
CA HIS A 231 22.71 23.23 18.55
C HIS A 231 22.42 21.77 18.12
N PRO A 232 22.76 21.38 16.88
CA PRO A 232 22.53 20.02 16.38
C PRO A 232 23.72 19.06 16.63
N PHE A 233 24.82 19.53 17.22
CA PHE A 233 26.04 18.74 17.36
C PHE A 233 25.96 17.69 18.47
N ARG A 234 26.35 16.46 18.12
CA ARG A 234 26.73 15.41 19.07
C ARG A 234 28.20 15.60 19.46
N PRO A 235 28.56 15.44 20.75
CA PRO A 235 29.95 15.40 21.16
C PRO A 235 30.71 14.30 20.44
N ALA A 236 32.02 14.45 20.26
CA ALA A 236 32.85 13.38 19.77
C ALA A 236 32.67 12.10 20.60
N HIS A 237 32.40 10.95 19.98
CA HIS A 237 32.30 9.69 20.70
C HIS A 237 32.69 8.45 19.90
N ILE A 238 33.07 7.41 20.65
CA ILE A 238 33.22 6.04 20.18
C ILE A 238 31.98 5.27 20.61
N HIS A 239 31.34 4.53 19.71
CA HIS A 239 30.29 3.59 20.11
C HIS A 239 30.88 2.22 20.44
N LEU A 240 30.35 1.60 21.49
CA LEU A 240 30.79 0.30 21.95
C LEU A 240 29.57 -0.55 22.29
N MET A 241 29.50 -1.75 21.75
CA MET A 241 28.59 -2.80 22.20
C MET A 241 29.40 -3.99 22.69
N VAL A 242 29.14 -4.42 23.92
CA VAL A 242 29.87 -5.51 24.57
C VAL A 242 28.92 -6.61 24.98
N SER A 243 29.17 -7.82 24.52
CA SER A 243 28.33 -8.99 24.80
C SER A 243 29.17 -10.18 25.24
N ALA A 244 28.67 -10.92 26.22
CA ALA A 244 29.25 -12.19 26.67
C ALA A 244 28.14 -13.12 27.17
N ASP A 245 28.35 -14.43 27.05
CA ASP A 245 27.37 -15.43 27.51
C ASP A 245 27.12 -15.29 29.01
N ASN A 246 25.83 -15.32 29.40
CA ASN A 246 25.37 -15.14 30.79
C ASN A 246 25.57 -13.72 31.38
N TYR A 247 25.83 -12.72 30.54
CA TYR A 247 25.88 -11.31 30.94
C TYR A 247 24.82 -10.50 30.19
N LYS A 248 24.37 -9.41 30.81
CA LYS A 248 23.56 -8.41 30.12
C LYS A 248 24.44 -7.71 29.09
N PRO A 249 24.03 -7.63 27.81
CA PRO A 249 24.78 -6.88 26.82
C PRO A 249 24.81 -5.40 27.20
N LEU A 250 25.96 -4.76 27.00
CA LEU A 250 26.16 -3.34 27.21
C LEU A 250 26.21 -2.65 25.84
N ILE A 251 25.48 -1.56 25.69
CA ILE A 251 25.64 -0.61 24.60
C ILE A 251 26.03 0.71 25.25
N THR A 252 27.11 1.35 24.82
CA THR A 252 27.61 2.58 25.42
C THR A 252 28.34 3.48 24.41
N GLN A 253 28.61 4.71 24.82
CA GLN A 253 29.29 5.74 24.04
C GLN A 253 30.39 6.35 24.91
N LEU A 254 31.62 6.43 24.40
CA LEU A 254 32.78 6.96 25.13
C LEU A 254 33.19 8.30 24.56
N TYR A 255 33.35 9.30 25.42
CA TYR A 255 33.49 10.70 25.03
C TYR A 255 34.85 11.25 25.47
N PRO A 256 35.61 11.96 24.60
CA PRO A 256 36.75 12.74 25.05
C PRO A 256 36.28 13.85 25.98
N ARG A 257 36.85 13.93 27.19
CA ARG A 257 36.51 14.96 28.18
C ARG A 257 36.75 16.37 27.67
N ASP A 258 37.68 16.53 26.73
CA ASP A 258 38.07 17.80 26.13
C ASP A 258 37.20 18.23 24.93
N ASP A 259 36.18 17.46 24.55
CA ASP A 259 35.26 17.85 23.48
C ASP A 259 34.29 18.96 23.93
N GLN A 260 34.16 20.01 23.12
CA GLN A 260 33.39 21.21 23.48
C GLN A 260 31.90 20.95 23.72
N TRP A 261 31.32 19.87 23.18
CA TRP A 261 29.89 19.62 23.25
C TRP A 261 29.48 18.71 24.41
N VAL A 262 30.42 18.11 25.16
CA VAL A 262 30.09 17.15 26.23
C VAL A 262 29.23 17.74 27.36
N SER A 263 29.36 19.06 27.58
CA SER A 263 28.56 19.78 28.58
C SER A 263 27.12 20.05 28.13
N ASN A 264 26.82 19.88 26.84
CA ASN A 264 25.52 20.20 26.24
C ASN A 264 25.18 19.20 25.12
N ASP A 265 25.22 17.90 25.41
CA ASP A 265 24.87 16.88 24.42
C ASP A 265 23.39 16.97 24.02
N THR A 266 23.16 17.11 22.72
CA THR A 266 21.84 17.32 22.12
C THR A 266 20.87 16.14 22.30
N VAL A 267 21.36 14.95 22.65
CA VAL A 267 20.51 13.78 22.97
C VAL A 267 20.64 13.28 24.41
N PHE A 268 21.39 13.98 25.26
CA PHE A 268 21.51 13.65 26.68
C PHE A 268 22.10 12.25 26.96
N ALA A 269 23.05 11.79 26.13
CA ALA A 269 23.69 10.48 26.29
C ALA A 269 25.04 10.54 27.03
N VAL A 270 25.59 11.73 27.30
CA VAL A 270 26.82 11.90 28.09
C VAL A 270 26.55 11.57 29.55
N LYS A 271 27.39 10.71 30.12
CA LYS A 271 27.42 10.35 31.55
C LYS A 271 28.84 10.51 32.08
N ASP A 272 28.98 10.90 33.34
CA ASP A 272 30.28 11.25 33.93
C ASP A 272 31.31 10.12 33.86
N ASP A 273 30.87 8.86 34.00
CA ASP A 273 31.73 7.66 33.93
C ASP A 273 32.18 7.28 32.50
N LEU A 274 31.61 7.94 31.49
CA LEU A 274 31.90 7.71 30.07
C LEU A 274 32.78 8.80 29.46
N LEU A 275 33.13 9.83 30.24
CA LEU A 275 34.11 10.85 29.87
C LEU A 275 35.52 10.33 30.11
N LEU A 276 36.35 10.31 29.08
CA LEU A 276 37.68 9.72 29.08
C LEU A 276 38.74 10.71 28.60
N ASP A 277 39.96 10.51 29.09
CA ASP A 277 41.13 11.30 28.72
C ASP A 277 41.99 10.48 27.73
N PHE A 278 42.43 11.12 26.64
CA PHE A 278 43.27 10.51 25.62
C PHE A 278 44.72 10.96 25.85
N GLU A 279 45.58 10.01 26.21
CA GLU A 279 46.98 10.31 26.58
C GLU A 279 47.92 10.10 25.39
N PRO A 280 49.10 10.75 25.34
CA PRO A 280 50.10 10.46 24.30
C PRO A 280 50.55 8.99 24.31
N SER A 281 50.51 8.32 23.16
CA SER A 281 50.88 6.91 23.06
C SER A 281 52.38 6.68 23.10
N LYS A 282 52.80 5.55 23.66
CA LYS A 282 54.17 5.01 23.53
C LYS A 282 54.30 3.99 22.39
N ASP A 283 53.20 3.60 21.76
CA ASP A 283 53.17 2.67 20.63
C ASP A 283 53.49 3.44 19.33
N PRO A 284 54.50 3.01 18.54
CA PRO A 284 54.83 3.69 17.29
C PRO A 284 53.70 3.69 16.23
N LYS A 285 52.65 2.87 16.40
CA LYS A 285 51.49 2.80 15.51
C LYS A 285 50.33 3.71 15.93
N ALA A 286 50.41 4.38 17.08
CA ALA A 286 49.37 5.27 17.59
C ALA A 286 49.95 6.63 18.01
N LYS A 287 49.15 7.68 17.89
CA LYS A 287 49.46 9.00 18.45
C LYS A 287 48.98 9.11 19.90
N LEU A 288 47.89 8.40 20.23
CA LEU A 288 47.22 8.47 21.52
C LEU A 288 46.92 7.07 22.07
N ASP A 289 46.87 6.94 23.39
CA ASP A 289 46.40 5.75 24.11
C ASP A 289 45.07 6.06 24.80
N LEU A 290 44.18 5.06 24.82
CA LEU A 290 42.91 5.09 25.53
C LEU A 290 42.74 3.80 26.33
N THR A 291 42.87 3.89 27.65
CA THR A 291 42.58 2.77 28.55
C THR A 291 41.13 2.83 29.01
N TYR A 292 40.35 1.78 28.76
CA TYR A 292 38.96 1.70 29.23
C TYR A 292 38.59 0.29 29.68
N ASN A 293 38.07 0.15 30.90
CA ASN A 293 37.60 -1.15 31.40
C ASN A 293 36.08 -1.20 31.32
N VAL A 294 35.55 -2.28 30.76
CA VAL A 294 34.10 -2.51 30.66
C VAL A 294 33.68 -3.44 31.79
N THR A 295 32.64 -3.08 32.54
CA THR A 295 32.09 -3.93 33.61
C THR A 295 30.68 -4.40 33.23
N LEU A 296 30.49 -5.70 33.04
CA LEU A 296 29.21 -6.31 32.70
C LEU A 296 28.50 -6.91 33.92
N ALA A 297 27.17 -6.79 33.95
CA ALA A 297 26.34 -7.41 34.97
C ALA A 297 25.88 -8.83 34.55
N PRO A 298 25.97 -9.85 35.43
CA PRO A 298 25.45 -11.19 35.14
C PRO A 298 23.92 -11.23 34.92
N THR A 299 23.43 -12.10 34.04
CA THR A 299 21.99 -12.36 33.89
C THR A 299 21.46 -13.23 35.03
N GLY A 300 20.40 -12.80 35.74
CA GLY A 300 19.64 -13.65 36.67
C GLY A 300 19.53 -13.19 38.14
N LYS A 301 20.14 -12.07 38.56
CA LYS A 301 19.95 -11.47 39.90
C LYS A 301 19.21 -10.13 39.81
N LYS A 302 18.30 -9.90 40.77
CA LYS A 302 17.20 -8.91 40.78
C LYS A 302 17.48 -7.59 40.01
N THR A 303 16.90 -7.49 38.83
CA THR A 303 16.22 -6.27 38.37
C THR A 303 14.78 -6.68 38.16
N THR A 304 13.85 -6.08 38.91
CA THR A 304 12.41 -6.37 38.84
C THR A 304 11.93 -6.19 37.40
N ARG A 305 11.78 -7.29 36.66
CA ARG A 305 11.16 -7.29 35.33
C ARG A 305 9.66 -7.20 35.57
N LEU A 306 9.04 -6.09 35.18
CA LEU A 306 7.58 -6.05 35.02
C LEU A 306 7.26 -7.01 33.87
N GLU A 307 6.72 -8.18 34.21
CA GLU A 307 6.22 -9.12 33.21
C GLU A 307 5.05 -8.49 32.46
N GLY A 308 5.24 -8.32 31.16
CA GLY A 308 4.23 -7.95 30.19
C GLY A 308 4.74 -8.42 28.84
N HIS A 309 4.08 -9.42 28.27
CA HIS A 309 4.44 -10.02 27.00
C HIS A 309 4.32 -8.96 25.87
N LEU A 310 5.48 -8.51 25.36
CA LEU A 310 5.60 -7.87 24.05
C LEU A 310 5.97 -8.95 23.03
N HIS A 311 4.99 -9.42 22.25
CA HIS A 311 5.28 -10.04 20.96
C HIS A 311 5.48 -8.90 19.94
N VAL A 312 6.74 -8.51 19.73
CA VAL A 312 7.14 -7.63 18.62
C VAL A 312 7.55 -8.52 17.45
N LEU A 313 6.69 -8.61 16.44
CA LEU A 313 7.06 -9.12 15.12
C LEU A 313 7.92 -8.07 14.42
N LYS A 314 9.22 -8.34 14.29
CA LYS A 314 10.13 -7.63 13.39
C LYS A 314 9.92 -8.17 11.97
N PHE A 315 9.44 -7.34 11.05
CA PHE A 315 9.57 -7.58 9.60
C PHE A 315 10.78 -6.80 9.07
N PRO A 316 11.70 -7.40 8.29
CA PRO A 316 12.72 -6.63 7.59
C PRO A 316 12.17 -6.09 6.26
N LEU A 317 12.27 -4.77 6.09
CA LEU A 317 12.28 -4.11 4.78
C LEU A 317 13.51 -4.58 4.00
N ARG A 318 13.33 -4.99 2.74
CA ARG A 318 14.42 -5.01 1.74
C ARG A 318 13.96 -4.34 0.46
N THR A 319 14.51 -3.15 0.23
CA THR A 319 14.70 -2.53 -1.08
C THR A 319 15.74 -3.31 -1.87
N LEU A 320 15.50 -3.61 -3.14
CA LEU A 320 16.53 -3.99 -4.09
C LEU A 320 16.29 -3.26 -5.41
N SER A 321 17.22 -2.37 -5.76
CA SER A 321 17.47 -1.97 -7.14
C SER A 321 18.26 -3.07 -7.84
N SER A 322 17.95 -3.38 -9.09
CA SER A 322 18.96 -3.86 -10.03
C SER A 322 18.56 -3.56 -11.47
N ASN A 323 19.39 -2.78 -12.15
CA ASN A 323 19.46 -2.74 -13.61
C ASN A 323 19.95 -4.11 -14.09
N PHE A 324 19.21 -4.83 -14.95
CA PHE A 324 19.81 -5.84 -15.80
C PHE A 324 18.99 -6.08 -17.08
N THR A 325 19.71 -6.02 -18.20
CA THR A 325 19.24 -6.31 -19.57
C THR A 325 19.17 -7.82 -19.76
N PRO A 326 18.16 -8.38 -20.46
CA PRO A 326 18.06 -9.82 -20.63
C PRO A 326 19.13 -10.33 -21.61
N LYS A 327 19.98 -11.25 -21.14
CA LYS A 327 20.71 -12.19 -22.01
C LYS A 327 20.21 -13.59 -21.72
N MET A 328 19.44 -14.16 -22.65
CA MET A 328 19.26 -15.60 -22.73
C MET A 328 20.62 -16.27 -23.02
N ARG A 329 20.95 -17.31 -22.23
CA ARG A 329 21.54 -18.61 -22.68
C ARG A 329 22.05 -19.39 -21.46
N VAL A 330 21.49 -20.58 -21.24
CA VAL A 330 22.25 -21.73 -20.70
C VAL A 330 22.18 -22.84 -21.75
N SER A 331 23.33 -23.48 -22.00
CA SER A 331 23.57 -24.36 -23.15
C SER A 331 22.98 -25.75 -22.91
N TYR A 332 21.85 -26.07 -23.55
CA TYR A 332 21.33 -27.43 -23.58
C TYR A 332 21.99 -28.22 -24.73
N ALA A 333 22.67 -29.30 -24.37
CA ALA A 333 23.29 -30.35 -25.20
C ALA A 333 24.48 -29.94 -26.12
N PRO A 334 25.56 -30.76 -26.18
CA PRO A 334 26.68 -30.56 -27.11
C PRO A 334 26.21 -30.60 -28.58
N SER A 335 26.89 -29.85 -29.45
CA SER A 335 26.53 -29.71 -30.87
C SER A 335 26.77 -30.98 -31.70
N GLU A 336 27.56 -31.92 -31.18
CA GLU A 336 27.85 -33.18 -31.83
C GLU A 336 27.31 -34.35 -30.99
N PRO A 337 26.70 -35.36 -31.63
CA PRO A 337 26.23 -36.55 -30.94
C PRO A 337 27.40 -37.33 -30.35
N PRO A 338 27.32 -37.77 -29.09
CA PRO A 338 28.41 -38.52 -28.44
C PRO A 338 28.61 -39.94 -29.02
N ASN A 339 27.63 -40.47 -29.76
CA ASN A 339 27.75 -41.76 -30.46
C ASN A 339 26.73 -41.88 -31.61
N GLU A 340 26.90 -42.93 -32.43
CA GLU A 340 26.14 -43.11 -33.67
C GLU A 340 24.66 -43.44 -33.47
N GLU A 341 24.31 -44.09 -32.35
CA GLU A 341 22.92 -44.36 -31.98
C GLU A 341 22.15 -43.09 -31.62
N THR A 342 22.82 -42.08 -31.07
CA THR A 342 22.19 -40.80 -30.70
C THR A 342 22.19 -39.78 -31.83
N ARG A 343 22.95 -40.00 -32.91
CA ARG A 343 23.02 -39.13 -34.09
C ARG A 343 21.65 -38.75 -34.68
N PRO A 344 20.68 -39.67 -34.87
CA PRO A 344 19.35 -39.32 -35.38
C PRO A 344 18.53 -38.42 -34.43
N ILE A 345 18.86 -38.44 -33.13
CA ILE A 345 18.22 -37.58 -32.12
C ILE A 345 18.84 -36.18 -32.19
N TYR A 346 20.17 -36.09 -32.28
CA TYR A 346 20.89 -34.81 -32.38
C TYR A 346 20.64 -34.11 -33.73
N GLU A 347 20.52 -34.87 -34.83
CA GLU A 347 20.12 -34.35 -36.13
C GLU A 347 18.68 -33.80 -36.08
N ARG A 348 17.73 -34.48 -35.42
CA ARG A 348 16.37 -33.94 -35.20
C ARG A 348 16.36 -32.67 -34.32
N ILE A 349 17.25 -32.59 -33.34
CA ILE A 349 17.40 -31.40 -32.49
C ILE A 349 18.00 -30.24 -33.31
N ALA A 350 19.01 -30.50 -34.15
CA ALA A 350 19.58 -29.52 -35.06
C ALA A 350 18.57 -29.04 -36.11
N GLU A 351 17.72 -29.94 -36.61
CA GLU A 351 16.63 -29.63 -37.55
C GLU A 351 15.54 -28.74 -36.92
N ARG A 352 15.28 -28.91 -35.63
CA ARG A 352 14.36 -28.05 -34.82
C ARG A 352 14.97 -26.70 -34.43
N ARG A 353 16.31 -26.57 -34.46
CA ARG A 353 17.04 -25.32 -34.18
C ARG A 353 17.17 -24.41 -35.41
N LYS A 354 16.87 -24.90 -36.62
CA LYS A 354 16.75 -24.04 -37.80
C LYS A 354 15.56 -23.08 -37.58
N PRO A 355 15.74 -21.75 -37.66
CA PRO A 355 14.64 -20.81 -37.44
C PRO A 355 13.53 -21.09 -38.45
N ARG A 356 12.35 -21.47 -37.94
CA ARG A 356 11.13 -21.58 -38.73
C ARG A 356 10.17 -20.48 -38.27
N PRO A 357 9.49 -19.79 -39.20
CA PRO A 357 8.41 -18.89 -38.83
C PRO A 357 7.30 -19.70 -38.13
N LEU A 358 6.77 -19.15 -37.04
CA LEU A 358 5.68 -19.74 -36.25
C LEU A 358 4.51 -20.08 -37.17
N ILE A 359 4.04 -21.33 -37.11
CA ILE A 359 2.92 -21.78 -37.94
C ILE A 359 1.59 -21.64 -37.18
N PRO A 360 0.45 -21.54 -37.88
CA PRO A 360 -0.85 -21.26 -37.28
C PRO A 360 -1.31 -22.21 -36.17
N LEU A 361 -0.73 -23.40 -36.02
CA LEU A 361 -1.01 -24.31 -34.91
C LEU A 361 -0.42 -23.82 -33.57
N ASP A 362 0.75 -23.16 -33.61
CA ASP A 362 1.39 -22.57 -32.42
C ASP A 362 0.60 -21.33 -31.95
N LEU A 363 0.06 -20.56 -32.90
CA LEU A 363 -0.86 -19.45 -32.64
C LEU A 363 -2.27 -19.93 -32.23
N ALA A 364 -2.72 -21.07 -32.75
CA ALA A 364 -4.02 -21.65 -32.37
C ALA A 364 -4.02 -22.28 -30.97
N LEU A 365 -2.87 -22.80 -30.50
CA LEU A 365 -2.74 -23.39 -29.16
C LEU A 365 -2.71 -22.33 -28.05
N LEU A 366 -2.30 -21.09 -28.36
CA LEU A 366 -2.28 -19.97 -27.41
C LEU A 366 -3.62 -19.24 -27.25
N HIS A 367 -4.62 -19.53 -28.11
CA HIS A 367 -5.86 -18.76 -28.18
C HIS A 367 -7.17 -19.58 -28.16
N ASN A 368 -7.17 -20.88 -27.82
CA ASN A 368 -8.37 -21.73 -27.94
C ASN A 368 -9.02 -22.10 -26.57
N PRO A 369 -10.27 -21.69 -26.30
CA PRO A 369 -11.07 -22.11 -25.14
C PRO A 369 -11.29 -23.63 -25.02
N ALA A 370 -11.19 -24.40 -26.12
CA ALA A 370 -11.22 -25.86 -26.07
C ALA A 370 -9.97 -26.47 -25.40
N VAL A 371 -8.86 -25.72 -25.31
CA VAL A 371 -7.73 -26.08 -24.44
C VAL A 371 -8.06 -25.71 -22.99
N ALA A 372 -8.85 -24.67 -22.69
CA ALA A 372 -9.36 -24.45 -21.33
C ALA A 372 -10.35 -25.55 -20.90
N ASP A 373 -11.16 -26.09 -21.80
CA ASP A 373 -12.01 -27.26 -21.53
C ASP A 373 -11.23 -28.58 -21.54
N GLY A 374 -10.22 -28.72 -22.38
CA GLY A 374 -9.26 -29.83 -22.35
C GLY A 374 -8.38 -29.79 -21.10
N TRP A 375 -8.03 -28.59 -20.63
CA TRP A 375 -7.28 -28.31 -19.41
C TRP A 375 -8.17 -28.46 -18.19
N ASN A 376 -9.43 -28.01 -18.20
CA ASN A 376 -10.40 -28.29 -17.14
C ASN A 376 -10.79 -29.78 -17.10
N SER A 377 -10.81 -30.47 -18.24
CA SER A 377 -10.96 -31.93 -18.33
C SER A 377 -9.70 -32.66 -17.88
N PHE A 378 -8.50 -32.08 -18.10
CA PHE A 378 -7.22 -32.59 -17.63
C PHE A 378 -7.02 -32.34 -16.13
N ILE A 379 -7.40 -31.17 -15.61
CA ILE A 379 -7.53 -30.80 -14.20
C ILE A 379 -8.59 -31.68 -13.54
N GLY A 380 -9.72 -31.91 -14.21
CA GLY A 380 -10.77 -32.81 -13.79
C GLY A 380 -10.29 -34.26 -13.74
N ALA A 381 -9.49 -34.69 -14.72
CA ALA A 381 -8.84 -35.99 -14.76
C ALA A 381 -7.73 -36.12 -13.69
N ILE A 382 -6.94 -35.09 -13.43
CA ILE A 382 -5.95 -35.03 -12.33
C ILE A 382 -6.67 -35.03 -10.97
N ARG A 383 -7.82 -34.36 -10.85
CA ARG A 383 -8.66 -34.38 -9.64
C ARG A 383 -9.26 -35.76 -9.36
N THR A 384 -9.60 -36.52 -10.41
CA THR A 384 -10.37 -37.78 -10.29
C THR A 384 -9.56 -39.07 -10.55
N LYS A 385 -8.37 -38.98 -11.17
CA LYS A 385 -7.51 -40.11 -11.57
C LYS A 385 -6.03 -39.73 -11.56
N THR A 386 -5.52 -39.19 -10.46
CA THR A 386 -4.07 -39.08 -10.22
C THR A 386 -3.59 -40.20 -9.30
N SER A 387 -2.34 -40.60 -9.49
CA SER A 387 -1.61 -41.49 -8.60
C SER A 387 -0.88 -40.75 -7.46
N ILE A 388 -0.89 -39.41 -7.45
CA ILE A 388 -0.33 -38.63 -6.34
C ILE A 388 -1.21 -38.82 -5.09
N PRO A 389 -0.62 -39.09 -3.91
CA PRO A 389 -1.35 -39.09 -2.65
C PRO A 389 -2.13 -37.79 -2.43
N GLU A 390 -3.40 -37.90 -2.05
CA GLU A 390 -4.33 -36.77 -1.91
C GLU A 390 -3.76 -35.65 -1.03
N GLY A 391 -3.15 -36.00 0.12
CA GLY A 391 -2.52 -35.03 1.02
C GLY A 391 -1.42 -34.20 0.36
N LEU A 392 -0.53 -34.84 -0.41
CA LEU A 392 0.57 -34.14 -1.11
C LEU A 392 0.06 -33.23 -2.23
N ARG A 393 -0.99 -33.66 -2.93
CA ARG A 393 -1.63 -32.86 -3.98
C ARG A 393 -2.27 -31.60 -3.39
N GLU A 394 -3.07 -31.75 -2.33
CA GLU A 394 -3.73 -30.62 -1.68
C GLU A 394 -2.72 -29.71 -0.95
N LEU A 395 -1.60 -30.26 -0.44
CA LEU A 395 -0.47 -29.49 0.11
C LEU A 395 0.17 -28.59 -0.96
N ALA A 396 0.47 -29.13 -2.15
CA ALA A 396 1.01 -28.36 -3.26
C ALA A 396 0.06 -27.23 -3.68
N ILE A 397 -1.23 -27.52 -3.83
CA ILE A 397 -2.24 -26.51 -4.20
C ILE A 397 -2.36 -25.43 -3.12
N SER A 398 -2.37 -25.83 -1.84
CA SER A 398 -2.41 -24.90 -0.70
C SER A 398 -1.19 -23.99 -0.70
N ARG A 399 0.00 -24.51 -1.01
CA ARG A 399 1.20 -23.69 -1.11
C ARG A 399 1.16 -22.72 -2.29
N VAL A 400 0.70 -23.16 -3.47
CA VAL A 400 0.46 -22.25 -4.61
C VAL A 400 -0.49 -21.11 -4.20
N ALA A 401 -1.54 -21.40 -3.43
CA ALA A 401 -2.46 -20.40 -2.93
C ALA A 401 -1.79 -19.38 -2.01
N VAL A 402 -0.90 -19.82 -1.11
CA VAL A 402 -0.12 -18.92 -0.24
C VAL A 402 0.84 -18.05 -1.05
N LEU A 403 1.60 -18.66 -1.96
CA LEU A 403 2.56 -17.95 -2.82
C LEU A 403 1.89 -16.87 -3.68
N ASN A 404 0.68 -17.14 -4.17
CA ASN A 404 -0.12 -16.23 -4.99
C ASN A 404 -1.08 -15.33 -4.19
N ARG A 405 -1.06 -15.38 -2.85
CA ARG A 405 -1.97 -14.63 -1.95
C ARG A 405 -3.46 -14.88 -2.22
N ALA A 406 -3.80 -16.10 -2.63
CA ALA A 406 -5.13 -16.52 -3.05
C ALA A 406 -5.97 -17.04 -1.86
N VAL A 407 -6.60 -16.11 -1.12
CA VAL A 407 -7.28 -16.39 0.16
C VAL A 407 -8.41 -17.42 0.05
N HIS A 408 -9.19 -17.41 -1.03
CA HIS A 408 -10.32 -18.35 -1.19
C HIS A 408 -9.87 -19.78 -1.51
N GLU A 409 -8.79 -19.89 -2.29
CA GLU A 409 -8.15 -21.15 -2.64
C GLU A 409 -7.51 -21.77 -1.41
N TRP A 410 -6.86 -20.94 -0.57
CA TRP A 410 -6.35 -21.34 0.73
C TRP A 410 -7.44 -21.91 1.63
N GLU A 411 -8.53 -21.16 1.86
CA GLU A 411 -9.65 -21.58 2.72
C GLU A 411 -10.24 -22.93 2.30
N SER A 412 -10.28 -23.20 0.98
CA SER A 412 -10.82 -24.43 0.43
C SER A 412 -9.84 -25.60 0.52
N HIS A 413 -8.60 -25.39 0.07
CA HIS A 413 -7.61 -26.47 -0.09
C HIS A 413 -6.89 -26.82 1.21
N ALA A 414 -6.69 -25.88 2.12
CA ALA A 414 -6.13 -26.19 3.45
C ALA A 414 -7.07 -27.12 4.24
N ALA A 415 -8.38 -26.92 4.13
CA ALA A 415 -9.37 -27.81 4.74
C ALA A 415 -9.35 -29.22 4.13
N LEU A 416 -9.16 -29.33 2.81
CA LEU A 416 -9.03 -30.62 2.11
C LEU A 416 -7.72 -31.33 2.45
N ALA A 417 -6.60 -30.60 2.50
CA ALA A 417 -5.30 -31.12 2.92
C ALA A 417 -5.35 -31.68 4.35
N LEU A 418 -6.00 -30.96 5.28
CA LEU A 418 -6.22 -31.41 6.65
C LEU A 418 -7.03 -32.72 6.70
N LYS A 419 -8.11 -32.79 5.91
CA LYS A 419 -8.94 -34.00 5.80
C LYS A 419 -8.17 -35.18 5.20
N ALA A 420 -7.22 -34.91 4.30
CA ALA A 420 -6.37 -35.90 3.65
C ALA A 420 -5.15 -36.34 4.50
N GLY A 421 -5.04 -35.86 5.74
CA GLY A 421 -4.05 -36.33 6.71
C GLY A 421 -2.82 -35.43 6.88
N ILE A 422 -2.76 -34.27 6.22
CA ILE A 422 -1.73 -33.26 6.48
C ILE A 422 -2.00 -32.62 7.85
N SER A 423 -0.97 -32.50 8.68
CA SER A 423 -1.14 -31.95 10.03
C SER A 423 -1.44 -30.46 10.02
N LYS A 424 -2.07 -29.96 11.11
CA LYS A 424 -2.33 -28.52 11.25
C LYS A 424 -1.04 -27.74 11.35
N GLU A 425 -0.03 -28.32 11.97
CA GLU A 425 1.30 -27.73 12.14
C GLU A 425 1.98 -27.55 10.78
N VAL A 426 1.91 -28.56 9.89
CA VAL A 426 2.43 -28.48 8.52
C VAL A 426 1.70 -27.39 7.72
N LEU A 427 0.37 -27.33 7.79
CA LEU A 427 -0.40 -26.29 7.10
C LEU A 427 -0.11 -24.89 7.64
N GLN A 428 0.04 -24.74 8.96
CA GLN A 428 0.44 -23.48 9.57
C GLN A 428 1.82 -23.05 9.08
N THR A 429 2.78 -23.97 9.01
CA THR A 429 4.07 -23.70 8.38
C THR A 429 3.92 -23.33 6.90
N VAL A 430 3.10 -24.01 6.10
CA VAL A 430 2.85 -23.66 4.70
C VAL A 430 2.32 -22.24 4.54
N LEU A 431 1.47 -21.78 5.47
CA LEU A 431 0.92 -20.42 5.50
C LEU A 431 1.99 -19.38 5.89
N ASP A 432 2.79 -19.71 6.89
CA ASP A 432 3.75 -18.79 7.51
C ASP A 432 5.12 -18.76 6.81
N LEU A 433 5.43 -19.75 5.97
CA LEU A 433 6.75 -19.91 5.35
C LEU A 433 7.02 -18.71 4.40
N PRO A 434 8.02 -17.87 4.71
CA PRO A 434 8.30 -16.67 3.94
C PRO A 434 8.79 -17.01 2.52
N VAL A 435 8.42 -16.16 1.55
CA VAL A 435 8.89 -16.31 0.16
C VAL A 435 10.27 -15.67 0.04
N THR A 436 11.31 -16.46 0.27
CA THR A 436 12.72 -16.09 0.04
C THR A 436 13.09 -16.34 -1.43
N LYS A 437 13.95 -15.50 -2.02
CA LYS A 437 14.33 -15.48 -3.46
C LYS A 437 14.35 -16.87 -4.15
N HIS A 438 13.87 -16.92 -5.41
CA HIS A 438 13.88 -18.09 -6.33
C HIS A 438 13.78 -19.45 -5.63
N GLY A 439 12.65 -19.69 -4.95
CA GLY A 439 12.21 -21.01 -4.51
C GLY A 439 13.19 -21.78 -3.60
N MET A 440 14.05 -21.09 -2.85
CA MET A 440 14.82 -21.73 -1.79
C MET A 440 13.99 -21.77 -0.51
N VAL A 441 13.69 -22.98 -0.05
CA VAL A 441 13.08 -23.22 1.26
C VAL A 441 14.19 -23.33 2.31
N GLU A 442 14.20 -22.45 3.32
CA GLU A 442 15.11 -22.57 4.46
C GLU A 442 14.82 -23.86 5.24
N ARG A 443 15.76 -24.82 5.23
CA ARG A 443 15.61 -26.16 5.82
C ARG A 443 15.35 -26.17 7.33
N GLU A 444 15.69 -25.08 8.02
CA GLU A 444 15.58 -24.99 9.49
C GLU A 444 14.14 -24.78 9.98
N GLY A 445 13.21 -24.33 9.12
CA GLY A 445 11.80 -24.05 9.47
C GLY A 445 10.81 -25.20 9.30
N LEU A 446 11.26 -26.38 8.86
CA LEU A 446 10.40 -27.49 8.42
C LEU A 446 10.42 -28.70 9.35
N LEU A 447 10.75 -28.47 10.62
CA LEU A 447 10.70 -29.48 11.67
C LEU A 447 9.29 -30.06 11.77
N GLY A 448 9.09 -31.27 11.24
CA GLY A 448 7.80 -31.97 11.26
C GLY A 448 7.28 -32.41 9.90
N PHE A 449 7.84 -31.92 8.79
CA PHE A 449 7.49 -32.37 7.44
C PHE A 449 8.04 -33.78 7.19
N SER A 450 7.24 -34.62 6.53
CA SER A 450 7.74 -35.84 5.92
C SER A 450 8.72 -35.51 4.78
N LYS A 451 9.55 -36.49 4.40
CA LYS A 451 10.50 -36.33 3.29
C LYS A 451 9.77 -35.99 1.98
N GLU A 452 8.60 -36.58 1.79
CA GLU A 452 7.72 -36.39 0.63
C GLU A 452 7.05 -35.01 0.65
N GLU A 453 6.53 -34.56 1.80
CA GLU A 453 5.92 -33.24 1.97
C GLU A 453 6.93 -32.12 1.69
N TYR A 454 8.15 -32.27 2.22
CA TYR A 454 9.24 -31.33 1.96
C TYR A 454 9.61 -31.27 0.48
N ALA A 455 9.76 -32.43 -0.17
CA ALA A 455 10.10 -32.50 -1.58
C ALA A 455 9.03 -31.81 -2.45
N VAL A 456 7.76 -32.06 -2.17
CA VAL A 456 6.62 -31.46 -2.88
C VAL A 456 6.56 -29.96 -2.65
N LEU A 457 6.77 -29.48 -1.42
CA LEU A 457 6.75 -28.07 -1.09
C LEU A 457 7.88 -27.30 -1.80
N ALA A 458 9.12 -27.79 -1.70
CA ALA A 458 10.28 -27.17 -2.34
C ALA A 458 10.14 -27.12 -3.87
N TYR A 459 9.63 -28.20 -4.46
CA TYR A 459 9.33 -28.26 -5.89
C TYR A 459 8.22 -27.29 -6.30
N THR A 460 7.17 -27.18 -5.49
CA THR A 460 6.06 -26.25 -5.72
C THR A 460 6.52 -24.81 -5.65
N ASP A 461 7.32 -24.43 -4.66
CA ASP A 461 7.87 -23.08 -4.52
C ASP A 461 8.72 -22.68 -5.74
N GLN A 462 9.62 -23.56 -6.19
CA GLN A 462 10.47 -23.32 -7.37
C GLN A 462 9.69 -23.26 -8.69
N MET A 463 8.72 -24.17 -8.86
CA MET A 463 7.84 -24.17 -10.03
C MET A 463 6.87 -22.99 -10.07
N THR A 464 6.55 -22.40 -8.91
CA THR A 464 5.62 -21.27 -8.79
C THR A 464 6.34 -19.94 -8.91
N VAL A 465 7.48 -19.78 -8.23
CA VAL A 465 8.26 -18.53 -8.14
C VAL A 465 9.55 -18.67 -8.94
N GLY A 466 9.54 -18.21 -10.19
CA GLY A 466 10.71 -18.20 -11.09
C GLY A 466 10.71 -19.29 -12.17
N VAL A 467 9.84 -20.30 -12.04
CA VAL A 467 9.64 -21.39 -13.03
C VAL A 467 10.95 -22.09 -13.42
N GLU A 468 11.88 -22.16 -12.48
CA GLU A 468 13.16 -22.86 -12.62
C GLU A 468 13.32 -23.74 -11.38
N VAL A 469 13.55 -25.03 -11.60
CA VAL A 469 13.73 -26.01 -10.52
C VAL A 469 15.18 -26.47 -10.52
N GLU A 470 15.86 -26.32 -9.39
CA GLU A 470 17.23 -26.78 -9.23
C GLU A 470 17.31 -28.30 -9.38
N GLU A 471 18.37 -28.79 -10.00
CA GLU A 471 18.59 -30.23 -10.22
C GLU A 471 18.49 -31.02 -8.91
N GLY A 472 18.98 -30.46 -7.80
CA GLY A 472 18.87 -31.09 -6.47
C GLY A 472 17.42 -31.30 -6.00
N VAL A 473 16.52 -30.38 -6.32
CA VAL A 473 15.08 -30.49 -5.98
C VAL A 473 14.38 -31.48 -6.92
N VAL A 474 14.75 -31.51 -8.20
CA VAL A 474 14.26 -32.53 -9.15
C VAL A 474 14.63 -33.94 -8.69
N GLN A 475 15.89 -34.17 -8.30
CA GLN A 475 16.33 -35.46 -7.79
C GLN A 475 15.65 -35.85 -6.47
N MET A 476 15.37 -34.86 -5.62
CA MET A 476 14.65 -35.07 -4.35
C MET A 476 13.20 -35.53 -4.57
N VAL A 477 12.47 -34.90 -5.49
CA VAL A 477 11.11 -35.30 -5.84
C VAL A 477 11.10 -36.69 -6.48
N LYS A 478 12.02 -36.98 -7.42
CA LYS A 478 12.17 -38.31 -8.02
C LYS A 478 12.57 -39.41 -7.03
N GLY A 479 13.24 -39.04 -5.94
CA GLY A 479 13.57 -39.94 -4.85
C GLY A 479 12.39 -40.27 -3.93
N CYS A 480 11.27 -39.55 -4.06
CA CYS A 480 10.06 -39.68 -3.21
C CYS A 480 8.81 -40.10 -4.01
N LEU A 481 8.74 -39.74 -5.29
CA LEU A 481 7.63 -39.99 -6.19
C LEU A 481 8.12 -40.69 -7.46
N GLY A 482 7.32 -41.60 -8.02
CA GLY A 482 7.63 -42.22 -9.31
C GLY A 482 7.52 -41.22 -10.46
N ASP A 483 8.19 -41.48 -11.60
CA ASP A 483 8.24 -40.55 -12.75
C ASP A 483 6.86 -40.05 -13.20
N THR A 484 5.85 -40.92 -13.20
CA THR A 484 4.45 -40.56 -13.52
C THR A 484 3.87 -39.57 -12.50
N GLN A 485 4.09 -39.79 -11.20
CA GLN A 485 3.62 -38.91 -10.13
C GLN A 485 4.34 -37.55 -10.17
N VAL A 486 5.62 -37.52 -10.55
CA VAL A 486 6.34 -36.24 -10.74
C VAL A 486 5.68 -35.45 -11.86
N VAL A 487 5.40 -36.08 -13.01
CA VAL A 487 4.70 -35.41 -14.13
C VAL A 487 3.31 -34.93 -13.72
N GLU A 488 2.55 -35.75 -12.99
CA GLU A 488 1.23 -35.36 -12.47
C GLU A 488 1.34 -34.19 -11.48
N LEU A 489 2.38 -34.15 -10.65
CA LEU A 489 2.62 -33.07 -9.67
C LEU A 489 2.99 -31.78 -10.39
N THR A 490 3.91 -31.84 -11.36
CA THR A 490 4.25 -30.72 -12.24
C THR A 490 3.01 -30.17 -12.92
N ALA A 491 2.18 -31.05 -13.48
CA ALA A 491 0.93 -30.68 -14.11
C ALA A 491 -0.04 -30.02 -13.12
N THR A 492 -0.14 -30.53 -11.89
CA THR A 492 -0.97 -29.97 -10.80
C THR A 492 -0.50 -28.57 -10.38
N VAL A 493 0.81 -28.38 -10.19
CA VAL A 493 1.36 -27.07 -9.80
C VAL A 493 1.20 -26.08 -10.94
N ALA A 494 1.57 -26.45 -12.17
CA ALA A 494 1.43 -25.59 -13.35
C ALA A 494 -0.02 -25.18 -13.60
N ALA A 495 -0.96 -26.10 -13.38
CA ALA A 495 -2.39 -25.87 -13.48
C ALA A 495 -2.93 -24.76 -12.56
N TYR A 496 -2.53 -24.78 -11.29
CA TYR A 496 -2.96 -23.79 -10.30
C TYR A 496 -2.12 -22.50 -10.33
N ASN A 497 -0.91 -22.58 -10.90
CA ASN A 497 -0.07 -21.42 -11.19
C ASN A 497 -0.52 -20.67 -12.45
N ALA A 498 -1.17 -21.36 -13.41
CA ALA A 498 -1.74 -20.78 -14.63
C ALA A 498 -3.09 -20.06 -14.39
N ARG A 499 -3.20 -19.27 -13.32
CA ARG A 499 -4.23 -18.23 -13.29
C ARG A 499 -3.69 -17.04 -14.04
N TYR A 500 -4.36 -16.70 -15.14
CA TYR A 500 -4.34 -15.34 -15.66
C TYR A 500 -4.61 -14.41 -14.46
N ALA A 501 -3.59 -13.66 -14.03
CA ALA A 501 -3.87 -12.40 -13.37
C ALA A 501 -4.85 -11.69 -14.31
N SER A 502 -6.09 -11.46 -13.86
CA SER A 502 -7.02 -10.62 -14.61
C SER A 502 -6.32 -9.27 -14.69
N THR A 503 -5.69 -8.99 -15.83
CA THR A 503 -5.13 -7.67 -16.06
C THR A 503 -6.34 -6.75 -16.04
N LYS A 504 -6.38 -5.83 -15.07
CA LYS A 504 -7.43 -4.79 -15.01
C LYS A 504 -7.18 -3.71 -16.06
N HIS A 505 -6.31 -4.00 -17.01
CA HIS A 505 -5.72 -3.12 -18.00
C HIS A 505 -5.75 -3.80 -19.37
N PRO A 506 -5.69 -3.00 -20.43
CA PRO A 506 -5.57 -3.46 -21.81
C PRO A 506 -4.47 -4.49 -22.05
N THR A 507 -4.61 -5.25 -23.12
CA THR A 507 -3.58 -6.18 -23.61
C THR A 507 -2.32 -5.40 -23.99
N ASN A 508 -1.15 -5.84 -23.50
CA ASN A 508 0.14 -5.14 -23.67
C ASN A 508 0.18 -3.70 -23.10
N PHE A 509 -0.64 -3.42 -22.09
CA PHE A 509 -0.69 -2.10 -21.46
C PHE A 509 0.68 -1.65 -20.95
N THR A 510 1.01 -0.39 -21.24
CA THR A 510 2.14 0.34 -20.66
C THR A 510 1.57 1.59 -19.99
N PRO A 511 1.93 1.89 -18.72
CA PRO A 511 1.47 3.10 -18.06
C PRO A 511 1.84 4.36 -18.86
N PRO A 512 0.91 5.31 -19.03
CA PRO A 512 1.19 6.54 -19.76
C PRO A 512 2.26 7.37 -19.03
N THR A 513 3.13 8.01 -19.79
CA THR A 513 4.08 8.98 -19.23
C THR A 513 3.37 10.28 -18.88
N GLN A 514 4.01 11.13 -18.07
CA GLN A 514 3.45 12.45 -17.77
C GLN A 514 3.25 13.29 -19.04
N ALA A 515 4.15 13.17 -20.03
CA ALA A 515 4.01 13.88 -21.30
C ALA A 515 2.76 13.44 -22.07
N ASP A 516 2.47 12.14 -22.12
CA ASP A 516 1.27 11.60 -22.77
C ASP A 516 -0.01 12.12 -22.10
N LEU A 517 0.00 12.20 -20.76
CA LEU A 517 -1.13 12.72 -19.99
C LEU A 517 -1.33 14.23 -20.20
N ASP A 518 -0.25 15.00 -20.32
CA ASP A 518 -0.31 16.43 -20.56
C ASP A 518 -0.82 16.74 -21.98
N GLU A 519 -0.36 16.01 -22.99
CA GLU A 519 -0.86 16.12 -24.38
C GLU A 519 -2.35 15.77 -24.47
N LEU A 520 -2.76 14.67 -23.84
CA LEU A 520 -4.17 14.29 -23.75
C LEU A 520 -4.99 15.40 -23.08
N ARG A 521 -4.50 15.96 -21.98
CA ARG A 521 -5.20 17.03 -21.24
C ARG A 521 -5.42 18.27 -22.10
N ASP A 522 -4.42 18.68 -22.85
CA ASP A 522 -4.55 19.83 -23.75
C ASP A 522 -5.52 19.55 -24.90
N SER A 523 -5.49 18.34 -25.48
CA SER A 523 -6.46 17.89 -26.48
C SER A 523 -7.91 17.92 -25.95
N VAL A 524 -8.15 17.40 -24.74
CA VAL A 524 -9.49 17.41 -24.13
C VAL A 524 -9.95 18.83 -23.80
N ARG A 525 -9.04 19.72 -23.35
CA ARG A 525 -9.37 21.13 -23.08
C ARG A 525 -9.79 21.85 -24.35
N ASP A 526 -9.06 21.66 -25.44
CA ASP A 526 -9.37 22.31 -26.71
C ASP A 526 -10.66 21.75 -27.32
N PHE A 527 -10.90 20.44 -27.18
CA PHE A 527 -12.20 19.84 -27.49
C PHE A 527 -13.32 20.49 -26.66
N ALA A 528 -13.17 20.56 -25.33
CA ALA A 528 -14.19 21.07 -24.43
C ALA A 528 -14.51 22.55 -24.69
N ARG A 529 -13.50 23.38 -24.95
CA ARG A 529 -13.69 24.79 -25.34
C ARG A 529 -14.50 24.94 -26.63
N ARG A 530 -14.29 24.04 -27.60
CA ARG A 530 -14.94 24.09 -28.92
C ARG A 530 -16.35 23.53 -28.90
N GLU A 531 -16.53 22.36 -28.26
CA GLU A 531 -17.77 21.58 -28.34
C GLU A 531 -18.69 21.77 -27.13
N ILE A 532 -18.13 22.11 -25.97
CA ILE A 532 -18.86 22.32 -24.71
C ILE A 532 -18.62 23.74 -24.16
N PRO A 533 -18.87 24.80 -24.94
CA PRO A 533 -18.82 26.16 -24.41
C PRO A 533 -19.93 26.35 -23.35
N GLU A 534 -19.82 27.42 -22.55
CA GLU A 534 -20.77 27.72 -21.48
C GLU A 534 -22.23 27.78 -21.96
N GLU A 535 -22.49 28.26 -23.17
CA GLU A 535 -23.83 28.26 -23.78
C GLU A 535 -24.42 26.86 -23.88
N VAL A 536 -23.62 25.88 -24.33
CA VAL A 536 -24.05 24.48 -24.45
C VAL A 536 -24.28 23.89 -23.05
N ALA A 537 -23.39 24.14 -22.10
CA ALA A 537 -23.54 23.67 -20.72
C ALA A 537 -24.81 24.24 -20.05
N ALA A 538 -25.08 25.54 -20.22
CA ALA A 538 -26.25 26.21 -19.65
C ALA A 538 -27.55 25.75 -20.28
N ARG A 539 -27.60 25.63 -21.62
CA ARG A 539 -28.76 25.09 -22.33
C ARG A 539 -29.06 23.66 -21.90
N THR A 540 -28.03 22.82 -21.81
CA THR A 540 -28.12 21.42 -21.39
C THR A 540 -28.73 21.27 -19.98
N ASP A 541 -28.32 22.11 -19.02
CA ASP A 541 -28.89 22.13 -17.67
C ASP A 541 -30.35 22.61 -17.66
N LYS A 542 -30.65 23.70 -18.37
CA LYS A 542 -31.98 24.30 -18.45
C LYS A 542 -33.00 23.34 -19.06
N ASP A 543 -32.64 22.73 -20.19
CA ASP A 543 -33.53 21.83 -20.95
C ASP A 543 -33.63 20.45 -20.30
N ASN A 544 -32.80 20.17 -19.27
CA ASN A 544 -32.69 18.87 -18.62
C ASN A 544 -32.49 17.75 -19.64
N ALA A 545 -31.59 17.93 -20.62
CA ALA A 545 -31.42 16.99 -21.72
C ALA A 545 -29.97 16.95 -22.23
N PHE A 546 -29.44 15.73 -22.44
CA PHE A 546 -28.12 15.54 -23.02
C PHE A 546 -28.08 15.99 -24.50
N PRO A 547 -27.02 16.71 -24.95
CA PRO A 547 -26.81 17.02 -26.36
C PRO A 547 -26.36 15.77 -27.13
N ASN A 548 -27.30 14.99 -27.69
CA ASN A 548 -27.02 13.66 -28.27
C ASN A 548 -25.98 13.63 -29.41
N ASP A 549 -25.77 14.72 -30.14
CA ASP A 549 -24.71 14.82 -31.15
C ASP A 549 -23.29 14.71 -30.54
N MET A 550 -23.17 14.99 -29.23
CA MET A 550 -21.91 14.90 -28.50
C MET A 550 -21.32 13.48 -28.47
N TRP A 551 -22.15 12.44 -28.51
CA TRP A 551 -21.65 11.05 -28.48
C TRP A 551 -20.74 10.73 -29.65
N ARG A 552 -21.15 11.14 -30.86
CA ARG A 552 -20.33 10.97 -32.07
C ARG A 552 -19.03 11.77 -32.00
N LYS A 553 -19.09 12.99 -31.47
CA LYS A 553 -17.91 13.84 -31.27
C LYS A 553 -16.93 13.24 -30.26
N PHE A 554 -17.43 12.65 -29.16
CA PHE A 554 -16.60 11.93 -28.20
C PHE A 554 -15.96 10.68 -28.81
N GLY A 555 -16.70 9.93 -29.64
CA GLY A 555 -16.17 8.77 -30.36
C GLY A 555 -15.08 9.15 -31.35
N GLU A 556 -15.31 10.19 -32.17
CA GLU A 556 -14.32 10.72 -33.12
C GLU A 556 -13.05 11.23 -32.44
N ALA A 557 -13.18 11.78 -31.22
CA ALA A 557 -12.04 12.21 -30.40
C ALA A 557 -11.34 11.05 -29.65
N GLY A 558 -11.88 9.82 -29.70
CA GLY A 558 -11.34 8.65 -29.01
C GLY A 558 -11.65 8.57 -27.52
N PHE A 559 -12.44 9.50 -26.98
CA PHE A 559 -12.68 9.61 -25.53
C PHE A 559 -13.55 8.46 -24.99
N LEU A 560 -14.41 7.84 -25.79
CA LEU A 560 -15.30 6.78 -25.31
C LEU A 560 -14.60 5.43 -25.06
N GLY A 561 -13.34 5.29 -25.49
CA GLY A 561 -12.57 4.03 -25.45
C GLY A 561 -11.23 4.11 -24.72
N ILE A 562 -11.04 5.04 -23.77
CA ILE A 562 -9.74 5.27 -23.10
C ILE A 562 -9.15 3.99 -22.47
N THR A 563 -9.96 3.18 -21.80
CA THR A 563 -9.53 1.93 -21.14
C THR A 563 -9.75 0.67 -22.00
N ALA A 564 -10.26 0.83 -23.21
CA ALA A 564 -10.53 -0.29 -24.10
C ALA A 564 -9.31 -0.66 -24.96
N ASP A 565 -9.23 -1.93 -25.33
CA ASP A 565 -8.16 -2.42 -26.21
C ASP A 565 -8.28 -1.80 -27.61
N GLU A 566 -7.12 -1.57 -28.24
CA GLU A 566 -7.05 -1.07 -29.61
C GLU A 566 -7.77 -1.98 -30.61
N GLU A 567 -7.81 -3.30 -30.37
CA GLU A 567 -8.49 -4.26 -31.25
C GLU A 567 -10.00 -4.01 -31.37
N PHE A 568 -10.61 -3.34 -30.38
CA PHE A 568 -12.01 -2.94 -30.38
C PHE A 568 -12.22 -1.45 -30.69
N GLY A 569 -11.15 -0.74 -31.05
CA GLY A 569 -11.15 0.70 -31.36
C GLY A 569 -10.84 1.62 -30.18
N GLY A 570 -10.40 1.08 -29.04
CA GLY A 570 -9.99 1.86 -27.88
C GLY A 570 -8.59 2.47 -28.00
N LEU A 571 -8.17 3.21 -26.97
CA LEU A 571 -6.83 3.85 -26.92
C LEU A 571 -5.85 3.15 -25.96
N ALA A 572 -6.31 2.17 -25.18
CA ALA A 572 -5.50 1.41 -24.25
C ALA A 572 -4.63 2.24 -23.28
N MET A 573 -5.10 3.40 -22.79
CA MET A 573 -4.30 4.37 -22.02
C MET A 573 -4.43 4.25 -20.49
N GLY A 574 -5.27 3.35 -19.99
CA GLY A 574 -5.42 3.10 -18.55
C GLY A 574 -6.22 4.17 -17.80
N TYR A 575 -6.16 4.16 -16.47
CA TYR A 575 -7.08 4.92 -15.62
C TYR A 575 -6.63 6.35 -15.35
N GLN A 576 -5.32 6.65 -15.40
CA GLN A 576 -4.83 8.04 -15.31
C GLN A 576 -5.36 8.89 -16.47
N ALA A 577 -5.25 8.38 -17.69
CA ALA A 577 -5.79 9.03 -18.89
C ALA A 577 -7.31 9.21 -18.79
N HIS A 578 -8.02 8.21 -18.26
CA HIS A 578 -9.47 8.30 -18.07
C HIS A 578 -9.85 9.39 -17.07
N CYS A 579 -9.09 9.52 -15.98
CA CYS A 579 -9.26 10.62 -15.01
C CYS A 579 -9.01 12.00 -15.65
N VAL A 580 -8.01 12.14 -16.54
CA VAL A 580 -7.77 13.39 -17.30
C VAL A 580 -9.00 13.79 -18.11
N VAL A 581 -9.54 12.86 -18.92
CA VAL A 581 -10.73 13.14 -19.73
C VAL A 581 -11.91 13.50 -18.84
N MET A 582 -12.13 12.75 -17.77
CA MET A 582 -13.22 12.98 -16.83
C MET A 582 -13.15 14.34 -16.13
N GLU A 583 -11.96 14.75 -15.68
CA GLU A 583 -11.73 16.04 -15.03
C GLU A 583 -12.03 17.20 -15.98
N GLU A 584 -11.45 17.20 -17.19
CA GLU A 584 -11.59 18.34 -18.11
C GLU A 584 -13.00 18.44 -18.73
N LEU A 585 -13.68 17.31 -19.01
CA LEU A 585 -15.09 17.34 -19.42
C LEU A 585 -16.00 17.84 -18.30
N SER A 586 -15.77 17.43 -17.05
CA SER A 586 -16.55 17.89 -15.89
C SER A 586 -16.31 19.35 -15.56
N ARG A 587 -15.12 19.88 -15.86
CA ARG A 587 -14.81 21.32 -15.77
C ARG A 587 -15.66 22.15 -16.73
N ALA A 588 -15.93 21.64 -17.93
CA ALA A 588 -16.80 22.31 -18.89
C ALA A 588 -18.30 22.14 -18.54
N SER A 589 -18.73 20.92 -18.21
CA SER A 589 -20.09 20.62 -17.77
C SER A 589 -20.13 19.35 -16.96
N GLY A 590 -20.48 19.46 -15.67
CA GLY A 590 -20.60 18.30 -14.77
C GLY A 590 -21.55 17.24 -15.29
N SER A 591 -22.72 17.68 -15.81
CA SER A 591 -23.75 16.78 -16.33
C SER A 591 -23.34 16.02 -17.59
N ILE A 592 -22.62 16.66 -18.53
CA ILE A 592 -22.10 16.00 -19.72
C ILE A 592 -20.98 15.03 -19.32
N GLY A 593 -20.07 15.46 -18.43
CA GLY A 593 -19.02 14.61 -17.87
C GLY A 593 -19.57 13.37 -17.17
N LEU A 594 -20.66 13.49 -16.40
CA LEU A 594 -21.30 12.35 -15.75
C LEU A 594 -21.89 11.35 -16.75
N SER A 595 -22.57 11.85 -17.79
CA SER A 595 -23.12 10.98 -18.85
C SER A 595 -22.01 10.23 -19.57
N TYR A 596 -20.91 10.93 -19.90
CA TYR A 596 -19.68 10.33 -20.42
C TYR A 596 -19.12 9.25 -19.50
N ALA A 597 -19.05 9.48 -18.18
CA ALA A 597 -18.55 8.50 -17.22
C ALA A 597 -19.44 7.25 -17.15
N ALA A 598 -20.76 7.43 -17.18
CA ALA A 598 -21.70 6.32 -17.21
C ALA A 598 -21.50 5.43 -18.44
N HIS A 599 -21.23 6.04 -19.59
CA HIS A 599 -20.94 5.31 -20.82
C HIS A 599 -19.57 4.62 -20.78
N SER A 600 -18.50 5.39 -20.62
CA SER A 600 -17.11 4.92 -20.73
C SER A 600 -16.71 3.99 -19.59
N GLN A 601 -17.09 4.30 -18.35
CA GLN A 601 -16.68 3.53 -17.18
C GLN A 601 -17.69 2.46 -16.76
N LEU A 602 -18.99 2.77 -16.76
CA LEU A 602 -19.98 1.80 -16.26
C LEU A 602 -20.39 0.77 -17.31
N CYS A 603 -20.29 1.10 -18.60
CA CYS A 603 -20.64 0.19 -19.69
C CYS A 603 -19.41 -0.34 -20.42
N VAL A 604 -18.65 0.53 -21.10
CA VAL A 604 -17.49 0.12 -21.92
C VAL A 604 -16.45 -0.61 -21.08
N ASN A 605 -16.00 -0.04 -19.97
CA ASN A 605 -15.02 -0.69 -19.11
C ASN A 605 -15.53 -2.01 -18.50
N GLN A 606 -16.81 -2.10 -18.12
CA GLN A 606 -17.39 -3.35 -17.59
C GLN A 606 -17.42 -4.47 -18.64
N LEU A 607 -17.74 -4.15 -19.90
CA LEU A 607 -17.66 -5.07 -21.02
C LEU A 607 -16.21 -5.44 -21.36
N MET A 608 -15.27 -4.51 -21.25
CA MET A 608 -13.85 -4.79 -21.41
C MET A 608 -13.32 -5.76 -20.37
N LEU A 609 -13.71 -5.59 -19.10
CA LEU A 609 -13.24 -6.45 -18.00
C LEU A 609 -13.89 -7.83 -18.02
N ASN A 610 -15.19 -7.90 -18.30
CA ASN A 610 -15.98 -9.11 -18.04
C ASN A 610 -16.57 -9.77 -19.30
N GLY A 611 -16.50 -9.11 -20.45
CA GLY A 611 -17.05 -9.60 -21.70
C GLY A 611 -16.22 -10.75 -22.29
N SER A 612 -16.91 -11.72 -22.88
CA SER A 612 -16.25 -12.68 -23.79
C SER A 612 -15.76 -11.95 -25.05
N LYS A 613 -14.82 -12.54 -25.79
CA LYS A 613 -14.33 -11.96 -27.05
C LYS A 613 -15.49 -11.65 -28.02
N ALA A 614 -16.44 -12.58 -28.16
CA ALA A 614 -17.61 -12.38 -29.03
C ALA A 614 -18.52 -11.24 -28.56
N GLN A 615 -18.71 -11.07 -27.24
CA GLN A 615 -19.45 -9.93 -26.70
C GLN A 615 -18.71 -8.61 -26.97
N LYS A 616 -17.39 -8.59 -26.76
CA LYS A 616 -16.54 -7.42 -27.02
C LYS A 616 -16.60 -7.00 -28.49
N GLU A 617 -16.40 -7.93 -29.41
CA GLU A 617 -16.51 -7.70 -30.86
C GLU A 617 -17.91 -7.19 -31.26
N LYS A 618 -18.97 -7.68 -30.62
CA LYS A 618 -20.35 -7.29 -30.94
C LYS A 618 -20.69 -5.88 -30.44
N TYR A 619 -20.37 -5.54 -29.19
CA TYR A 619 -20.90 -4.33 -28.54
C TYR A 619 -19.92 -3.15 -28.51
N LEU A 620 -18.63 -3.40 -28.32
CA LEU A 620 -17.68 -2.31 -28.07
C LEU A 620 -17.47 -1.37 -29.25
N PRO A 621 -17.35 -1.82 -30.53
CA PRO A 621 -17.11 -0.89 -31.63
C PRO A 621 -18.18 0.19 -31.77
N GLY A 622 -19.46 -0.18 -31.62
CA GLY A 622 -20.58 0.77 -31.68
C GLY A 622 -20.64 1.71 -30.47
N LEU A 623 -20.25 1.23 -29.29
CA LEU A 623 -20.16 2.05 -28.07
C LEU A 623 -18.98 3.02 -28.13
N ILE A 624 -17.83 2.60 -28.65
CA ILE A 624 -16.62 3.42 -28.74
C ILE A 624 -16.75 4.48 -29.84
N SER A 625 -17.40 4.16 -30.96
CA SER A 625 -17.68 5.14 -32.02
C SER A 625 -18.76 6.17 -31.64
N GLY A 626 -19.50 5.94 -30.54
CA GLY A 626 -20.63 6.77 -30.11
C GLY A 626 -21.89 6.59 -30.95
N GLU A 627 -22.00 5.54 -31.76
CA GLU A 627 -23.26 5.16 -32.44
C GLU A 627 -24.27 4.56 -31.48
N GLN A 628 -23.77 3.86 -30.47
CA GLN A 628 -24.56 3.31 -29.39
C GLN A 628 -24.21 4.01 -28.09
N ILE A 629 -25.20 4.07 -27.20
CA ILE A 629 -25.07 4.66 -25.87
C ILE A 629 -25.17 3.53 -24.85
N GLY A 630 -24.23 3.52 -23.90
CA GLY A 630 -24.14 2.54 -22.83
C GLY A 630 -24.73 3.04 -21.51
N ALA A 631 -25.31 2.12 -20.75
CA ALA A 631 -25.72 2.33 -19.36
C ALA A 631 -25.46 1.09 -18.48
N LEU A 632 -25.57 1.27 -17.16
CA LEU A 632 -25.53 0.20 -16.17
C LEU A 632 -26.73 0.32 -15.23
N ALA A 633 -27.46 -0.78 -15.05
CA ALA A 633 -28.69 -0.83 -14.27
C ALA A 633 -28.59 -1.83 -13.11
N MET A 634 -28.42 -1.29 -11.91
CA MET A 634 -28.26 -2.08 -10.70
C MET A 634 -29.32 -1.73 -9.64
N SER A 635 -29.40 -0.45 -9.27
CA SER A 635 -30.23 0.08 -8.19
C SER A 635 -31.73 -0.07 -8.45
N GLU A 636 -32.49 -0.19 -7.37
CA GLU A 636 -33.95 -0.30 -7.36
C GLU A 636 -34.54 0.62 -6.28
N HIS A 637 -35.85 0.87 -6.33
CA HIS A 637 -36.56 1.63 -5.29
C HIS A 637 -36.27 1.13 -3.87
N SER A 638 -36.16 -0.19 -3.69
CA SER A 638 -35.86 -0.81 -2.39
C SER A 638 -34.39 -1.18 -2.18
N ALA A 639 -33.50 -0.92 -3.14
CA ALA A 639 -32.10 -1.37 -3.09
C ALA A 639 -31.14 -0.34 -3.73
N GLY A 640 -30.55 0.51 -2.88
CA GLY A 640 -29.51 1.48 -3.24
C GLY A 640 -28.18 1.14 -2.59
N SER A 641 -27.93 1.61 -1.36
CA SER A 641 -26.71 1.29 -0.59
C SER A 641 -26.56 -0.22 -0.32
N ASP A 642 -27.68 -0.92 -0.10
CA ASP A 642 -27.73 -2.38 -0.01
C ASP A 642 -28.18 -2.99 -1.34
N VAL A 643 -27.34 -2.82 -2.37
CA VAL A 643 -27.73 -3.14 -3.74
C VAL A 643 -27.92 -4.65 -3.98
N VAL A 644 -27.30 -5.49 -3.16
CA VAL A 644 -27.42 -6.97 -3.26
C VAL A 644 -28.80 -7.48 -2.83
N SER A 645 -29.60 -6.65 -2.16
CA SER A 645 -30.99 -6.92 -1.78
C SER A 645 -32.00 -6.61 -2.90
N MET A 646 -31.52 -6.39 -4.13
CA MET A 646 -32.34 -6.25 -5.33
C MET A 646 -33.35 -7.39 -5.50
N LYS A 647 -34.50 -7.08 -6.10
CA LYS A 647 -35.63 -7.98 -6.30
C LYS A 647 -35.86 -8.37 -7.76
N SER A 648 -35.32 -7.61 -8.72
CA SER A 648 -35.45 -7.97 -10.15
C SER A 648 -34.94 -9.39 -10.37
N THR A 649 -35.70 -10.18 -11.12
CA THR A 649 -35.43 -11.61 -11.34
C THR A 649 -35.09 -11.89 -12.79
N ALA A 650 -34.31 -12.94 -13.03
CA ALA A 650 -34.05 -13.51 -14.34
C ALA A 650 -34.37 -15.00 -14.31
N LYS A 651 -35.50 -15.41 -14.89
CA LYS A 651 -35.94 -16.81 -14.90
C LYS A 651 -35.36 -17.53 -16.12
N GLU A 652 -34.69 -18.66 -15.91
CA GLU A 652 -34.20 -19.50 -17.00
C GLU A 652 -35.35 -20.03 -17.87
N VAL A 653 -35.19 -19.92 -19.18
CA VAL A 653 -36.10 -20.43 -20.22
C VAL A 653 -35.27 -21.05 -21.34
N ASP A 654 -35.94 -21.68 -22.31
CA ASP A 654 -35.22 -22.21 -23.47
C ASP A 654 -34.46 -21.10 -24.21
N GLY A 655 -33.18 -21.33 -24.48
CA GLY A 655 -32.28 -20.37 -25.13
C GLY A 655 -31.78 -19.20 -24.28
N GLY A 656 -32.26 -18.96 -23.05
CA GLY A 656 -31.84 -17.77 -22.28
C GLY A 656 -32.62 -17.53 -20.98
N TYR A 657 -32.91 -16.26 -20.71
CA TYR A 657 -33.56 -15.80 -19.48
C TYR A 657 -34.67 -14.79 -19.76
N LEU A 658 -35.73 -14.81 -18.96
CA LEU A 658 -36.75 -13.75 -18.91
C LEU A 658 -36.49 -12.85 -17.70
N LEU A 659 -36.16 -11.59 -17.96
CA LEU A 659 -35.93 -10.57 -16.95
C LEU A 659 -37.24 -9.87 -16.59
N ASN A 660 -37.49 -9.75 -15.29
CA ASN A 660 -38.65 -9.07 -14.72
C ASN A 660 -38.24 -8.16 -13.56
N GLY A 661 -38.74 -6.93 -13.54
CA GLY A 661 -38.54 -5.99 -12.45
C GLY A 661 -38.38 -4.54 -12.92
N THR A 662 -37.96 -3.69 -11.99
CA THR A 662 -37.75 -2.26 -12.24
C THR A 662 -36.40 -1.82 -11.70
N LYS A 663 -35.68 -1.01 -12.47
CA LYS A 663 -34.42 -0.37 -12.06
C LYS A 663 -34.62 1.13 -11.97
N MET A 664 -33.97 1.75 -10.98
CA MET A 664 -34.21 3.15 -10.62
C MET A 664 -32.90 3.93 -10.57
N TRP A 665 -32.95 5.20 -10.96
CA TRP A 665 -31.79 6.12 -11.03
C TRP A 665 -30.75 5.74 -12.08
N ILE A 666 -31.19 5.21 -13.24
CA ILE A 666 -30.27 4.70 -14.25
C ILE A 666 -29.81 5.82 -15.17
N THR A 667 -28.57 6.26 -14.97
CA THR A 667 -27.89 7.22 -15.84
C THR A 667 -27.76 6.67 -17.26
N ASN A 668 -28.02 7.52 -18.26
CA ASN A 668 -28.14 7.21 -19.69
C ASN A 668 -29.27 6.23 -20.04
N GLY A 669 -29.94 5.62 -19.05
CA GLY A 669 -30.98 4.61 -19.28
C GLY A 669 -32.07 5.01 -20.29
N PRO A 670 -32.60 6.25 -20.28
CA PRO A 670 -33.59 6.69 -21.26
C PRO A 670 -33.13 6.68 -22.72
N ASP A 671 -31.83 6.80 -22.98
CA ASP A 671 -31.25 6.93 -24.33
C ASP A 671 -30.33 5.75 -24.69
N ALA A 672 -30.11 4.82 -23.76
CA ALA A 672 -29.18 3.73 -23.93
C ALA A 672 -29.66 2.74 -25.00
N HIS A 673 -28.71 2.18 -25.73
CA HIS A 673 -28.92 1.07 -26.67
C HIS A 673 -28.53 -0.26 -26.02
N THR A 674 -27.46 -0.24 -25.21
CA THR A 674 -26.91 -1.41 -24.52
C THR A 674 -26.83 -1.12 -23.03
N ILE A 675 -27.40 -1.99 -22.19
CA ILE A 675 -27.43 -1.84 -20.74
C ILE A 675 -26.85 -3.08 -20.06
N VAL A 676 -25.90 -2.89 -19.14
CA VAL A 676 -25.47 -3.95 -18.23
C VAL A 676 -26.45 -4.02 -17.06
N VAL A 677 -27.25 -5.09 -16.97
CA VAL A 677 -28.34 -5.25 -16.00
C VAL A 677 -28.00 -6.35 -14.99
N TYR A 678 -28.18 -6.06 -13.70
CA TYR A 678 -28.04 -7.06 -12.63
C TYR A 678 -29.41 -7.55 -12.15
N ALA A 679 -29.61 -8.87 -12.14
CA ALA A 679 -30.86 -9.49 -11.68
C ALA A 679 -30.59 -10.83 -10.96
N LYS A 680 -31.54 -11.27 -10.14
CA LYS A 680 -31.45 -12.54 -9.41
C LYS A 680 -31.93 -13.70 -10.26
N THR A 681 -31.01 -14.61 -10.58
CA THR A 681 -31.31 -15.94 -11.14
C THR A 681 -31.70 -16.94 -10.05
N LEU A 682 -31.20 -16.74 -8.82
CA LEU A 682 -31.60 -17.48 -7.62
C LEU A 682 -32.05 -16.48 -6.53
N PRO A 683 -33.34 -16.11 -6.46
CA PRO A 683 -33.85 -15.09 -5.54
C PRO A 683 -33.45 -15.33 -4.07
N ASP A 684 -33.49 -16.59 -3.63
CA ASP A 684 -33.25 -17.00 -2.25
C ASP A 684 -31.76 -17.12 -1.89
N ALA A 685 -30.85 -17.03 -2.86
CA ALA A 685 -29.40 -17.21 -2.64
C ALA A 685 -28.66 -15.90 -2.28
N ALA A 686 -29.39 -14.86 -1.87
CA ALA A 686 -28.84 -13.54 -1.52
C ALA A 686 -27.87 -13.01 -2.60
N SER A 687 -26.66 -12.59 -2.23
CA SER A 687 -25.62 -12.10 -3.15
C SER A 687 -25.08 -13.18 -4.09
N LYS A 688 -25.17 -14.46 -3.71
CA LYS A 688 -24.72 -15.60 -4.52
C LYS A 688 -25.71 -16.00 -5.62
N GLY A 689 -26.86 -15.33 -5.71
CA GLY A 689 -27.89 -15.59 -6.72
C GLY A 689 -28.02 -14.53 -7.79
N ILE A 690 -27.08 -13.58 -7.87
CA ILE A 690 -27.11 -12.45 -8.81
C ILE A 690 -26.31 -12.80 -10.06
N THR A 691 -26.85 -12.45 -11.23
CA THR A 691 -26.21 -12.58 -12.55
C THR A 691 -26.22 -11.21 -13.26
N ALA A 692 -25.18 -10.94 -14.03
CA ALA A 692 -25.09 -9.76 -14.89
C ALA A 692 -25.47 -10.13 -16.34
N PHE A 693 -26.20 -9.25 -17.01
CA PHE A 693 -26.75 -9.45 -18.34
C PHE A 693 -26.47 -8.24 -19.22
N ILE A 694 -26.24 -8.47 -20.51
CA ILE A 694 -26.22 -7.43 -21.54
C ILE A 694 -27.63 -7.37 -22.15
N VAL A 695 -28.33 -6.26 -21.97
CA VAL A 695 -29.69 -6.06 -22.49
C VAL A 695 -29.67 -5.00 -23.57
N GLU A 696 -30.17 -5.36 -24.75
CA GLU A 696 -30.45 -4.43 -25.84
C GLU A 696 -31.81 -3.78 -25.59
N THR A 697 -31.91 -2.45 -25.62
CA THR A 697 -33.15 -1.72 -25.29
C THR A 697 -34.25 -1.86 -26.33
N THR A 698 -33.94 -2.43 -27.50
CA THR A 698 -34.91 -2.83 -28.52
C THR A 698 -35.62 -4.16 -28.17
N ALA A 699 -35.19 -4.87 -27.12
CA ALA A 699 -35.83 -6.11 -26.70
C ALA A 699 -37.28 -5.86 -26.27
N LYS A 700 -38.19 -6.75 -26.72
CA LYS A 700 -39.60 -6.69 -26.33
C LYS A 700 -39.75 -6.81 -24.81
N GLY A 701 -40.59 -5.94 -24.23
CA GLY A 701 -40.83 -5.90 -22.78
C GLY A 701 -39.97 -4.88 -22.03
N PHE A 702 -38.95 -4.29 -22.68
CA PHE A 702 -38.20 -3.17 -22.11
C PHE A 702 -38.97 -1.88 -22.32
N SER A 703 -39.03 -1.03 -21.30
CA SER A 703 -39.53 0.34 -21.43
C SER A 703 -38.91 1.28 -20.39
N VAL A 704 -39.01 2.59 -20.66
CA VAL A 704 -38.61 3.66 -19.75
C VAL A 704 -39.88 4.23 -19.13
N ALA A 705 -40.10 4.01 -17.83
CA ALA A 705 -41.31 4.48 -17.16
C ALA A 705 -41.33 6.00 -17.02
N ASN A 706 -40.19 6.58 -16.63
CA ASN A 706 -40.05 8.02 -16.50
C ASN A 706 -38.60 8.47 -16.65
N LYS A 707 -38.40 9.65 -17.22
CA LYS A 707 -37.15 10.41 -17.14
C LYS A 707 -37.23 11.37 -15.96
N LEU A 708 -36.21 11.33 -15.10
CA LEU A 708 -36.23 12.01 -13.81
C LEU A 708 -35.74 13.46 -13.93
N ASP A 709 -36.44 14.38 -13.26
CA ASP A 709 -36.02 15.77 -13.09
C ASP A 709 -35.21 15.90 -11.80
N LYS A 710 -33.97 16.39 -11.91
CA LYS A 710 -32.96 16.35 -10.83
C LYS A 710 -32.56 17.76 -10.39
N LEU A 711 -32.04 17.86 -9.16
CA LEU A 711 -31.45 19.08 -8.60
C LEU A 711 -30.33 19.64 -9.50
N GLY A 712 -29.37 18.79 -9.84
CA GLY A 712 -28.26 19.07 -10.75
C GLY A 712 -28.03 17.87 -11.66
N MET A 713 -26.92 17.89 -12.40
CA MET A 713 -26.59 16.87 -13.39
C MET A 713 -27.71 16.69 -14.43
N ARG A 714 -28.38 17.78 -14.79
CA ARG A 714 -29.62 17.80 -15.59
C ARG A 714 -29.38 17.44 -17.06
N GLY A 715 -28.16 17.66 -17.57
CA GLY A 715 -27.71 17.15 -18.86
C GLY A 715 -27.40 15.65 -18.91
N SER A 716 -27.42 14.95 -17.78
CA SER A 716 -27.23 13.51 -17.73
C SER A 716 -28.60 12.86 -17.60
N ASN A 717 -29.16 12.33 -18.69
CA ASN A 717 -30.49 11.75 -18.63
C ASN A 717 -30.51 10.55 -17.65
N THR A 718 -31.49 10.50 -16.76
CA THR A 718 -31.61 9.47 -15.73
C THR A 718 -33.04 8.94 -15.74
N GLY A 719 -33.21 7.62 -15.73
CA GLY A 719 -34.53 7.01 -15.88
C GLY A 719 -34.84 5.93 -14.87
N GLU A 720 -36.14 5.65 -14.78
CA GLU A 720 -36.69 4.40 -14.27
C GLU A 720 -36.89 3.44 -15.45
N LEU A 721 -36.29 2.26 -15.37
CA LEU A 721 -36.35 1.23 -16.41
C LEU A 721 -37.25 0.08 -15.94
N VAL A 722 -38.08 -0.41 -16.85
CA VAL A 722 -39.02 -1.51 -16.61
C VAL A 722 -38.67 -2.67 -17.52
N PHE A 723 -38.65 -3.86 -16.94
CA PHE A 723 -38.43 -5.13 -17.62
C PHE A 723 -39.66 -6.00 -17.38
N GLU A 724 -40.44 -6.26 -18.43
CA GLU A 724 -41.61 -7.15 -18.42
C GLU A 724 -41.36 -8.31 -19.37
N ASP A 725 -41.00 -9.47 -18.83
CA ASP A 725 -40.63 -10.66 -19.61
C ASP A 725 -39.61 -10.38 -20.73
N VAL A 726 -38.59 -9.58 -20.42
CA VAL A 726 -37.52 -9.24 -21.38
C VAL A 726 -36.66 -10.47 -21.61
N PHE A 727 -36.71 -11.03 -22.82
CA PHE A 727 -35.88 -12.15 -23.21
C PHE A 727 -34.43 -11.70 -23.42
N VAL A 728 -33.51 -12.33 -22.70
CA VAL A 728 -32.07 -12.16 -22.83
C VAL A 728 -31.46 -13.50 -23.23
N PRO A 729 -30.81 -13.60 -24.39
CA PRO A 729 -30.26 -14.87 -24.85
C PRO A 729 -29.04 -15.28 -24.00
N LYS A 730 -28.73 -16.58 -23.96
CA LYS A 730 -27.67 -17.12 -23.09
C LYS A 730 -26.30 -16.49 -23.35
N GLU A 731 -25.98 -16.16 -24.59
CA GLU A 731 -24.75 -15.47 -24.98
C GLU A 731 -24.64 -14.02 -24.47
N ASN A 732 -25.73 -13.44 -23.95
CA ASN A 732 -25.74 -12.13 -23.34
C ASN A 732 -25.60 -12.17 -21.81
N VAL A 733 -25.35 -13.34 -21.20
CA VAL A 733 -24.87 -13.41 -19.81
C VAL A 733 -23.46 -12.85 -19.75
N LEU A 734 -23.24 -11.81 -18.93
CA LEU A 734 -21.93 -11.18 -18.74
C LEU A 734 -21.20 -11.87 -17.58
N GLY A 735 -20.07 -12.52 -17.89
CA GLY A 735 -19.38 -13.39 -16.95
C GLY A 735 -20.11 -14.73 -16.74
N GLU A 736 -20.20 -15.19 -15.50
CA GLU A 736 -20.82 -16.47 -15.15
C GLU A 736 -22.16 -16.28 -14.43
N VAL A 737 -23.09 -17.22 -14.65
CA VAL A 737 -24.37 -17.30 -13.93
C VAL A 737 -24.11 -17.39 -12.43
N ASN A 738 -24.89 -16.65 -11.63
CA ASN A 738 -24.78 -16.54 -10.17
C ASN A 738 -23.47 -15.89 -9.68
N ARG A 739 -22.66 -15.31 -10.58
CA ARG A 739 -21.40 -14.62 -10.27
C ARG A 739 -21.45 -13.13 -10.61
N GLY A 740 -22.63 -12.54 -10.72
CA GLY A 740 -22.82 -11.11 -11.00
C GLY A 740 -22.18 -10.19 -9.95
N VAL A 741 -22.11 -10.60 -8.68
CA VAL A 741 -21.37 -9.82 -7.67
C VAL A 741 -19.88 -9.77 -7.96
N ARG A 742 -19.29 -10.81 -8.55
CA ARG A 742 -17.89 -10.78 -9.00
C ARG A 742 -17.73 -9.73 -10.10
N VAL A 743 -18.58 -9.76 -11.13
CA VAL A 743 -18.58 -8.77 -12.22
C VAL A 743 -18.65 -7.34 -11.67
N LEU A 744 -19.56 -7.11 -10.72
CA LEU A 744 -19.67 -5.82 -10.03
C LEU A 744 -18.35 -5.42 -9.34
N MET A 745 -17.81 -6.30 -8.51
CA MET A 745 -16.61 -6.02 -7.71
C MET A 745 -15.35 -5.88 -8.57
N GLU A 746 -15.31 -6.47 -9.77
CA GLU A 746 -14.17 -6.34 -10.67
C GLU A 746 -13.99 -4.92 -11.24
N GLY A 747 -15.05 -4.12 -11.31
CA GLY A 747 -14.99 -2.75 -11.83
C GLY A 747 -15.32 -1.66 -10.81
N LEU A 748 -15.92 -1.97 -9.65
CA LEU A 748 -16.46 -0.97 -8.73
C LEU A 748 -15.41 -0.03 -8.13
N ASP A 749 -14.22 -0.53 -7.78
CA ASP A 749 -13.16 0.33 -7.23
C ASP A 749 -12.56 1.24 -8.31
N LEU A 750 -12.44 0.74 -9.53
CA LEU A 750 -12.00 1.52 -10.70
C LEU A 750 -13.04 2.58 -11.08
N GLU A 751 -14.33 2.24 -11.00
CA GLU A 751 -15.43 3.19 -11.13
C GLU A 751 -15.30 4.35 -10.14
N ARG A 752 -15.08 4.07 -8.85
CA ARG A 752 -14.89 5.10 -7.83
C ARG A 752 -13.67 5.97 -8.13
N LEU A 753 -12.57 5.35 -8.54
CA LEU A 753 -11.35 6.06 -8.92
C LEU A 753 -11.62 7.05 -10.06
N VAL A 754 -12.18 6.61 -11.19
CA VAL A 754 -12.45 7.48 -12.33
C VAL A 754 -13.47 8.57 -11.99
N LEU A 755 -14.54 8.23 -11.27
CA LEU A 755 -15.56 9.21 -10.85
C LEU A 755 -15.03 10.24 -9.85
N SER A 756 -13.93 9.96 -9.14
CA SER A 756 -13.28 10.95 -8.26
C SER A 756 -12.68 12.14 -9.02
N ALA A 757 -12.42 11.99 -10.33
CA ALA A 757 -11.93 13.07 -11.18
C ALA A 757 -13.02 14.09 -11.57
N GLY A 758 -14.30 13.70 -11.58
CA GLY A 758 -15.40 14.61 -11.88
C GLY A 758 -15.51 15.81 -10.92
N PRO A 759 -15.48 15.60 -9.58
CA PRO A 759 -15.38 16.66 -8.59
C PRO A 759 -14.19 17.59 -8.79
N LEU A 760 -13.04 17.10 -9.28
CA LEU A 760 -11.88 17.93 -9.56
C LEU A 760 -12.19 18.98 -10.63
N GLY A 761 -12.84 18.56 -11.71
CA GLY A 761 -13.29 19.44 -12.78
C GLY A 761 -14.21 20.54 -12.27
N LEU A 762 -15.18 20.18 -11.41
CA LEU A 762 -16.13 21.13 -10.81
C LEU A 762 -15.45 22.12 -9.86
N MET A 763 -14.44 21.68 -9.09
CA MET A 763 -13.64 22.58 -8.25
C MET A 763 -12.81 23.56 -9.09
N GLN A 764 -12.19 23.08 -10.17
CA GLN A 764 -11.46 23.95 -11.09
C GLN A 764 -12.40 24.95 -11.76
N ALA A 765 -13.58 24.52 -12.23
CA ALA A 765 -14.59 25.41 -12.82
C ALA A 765 -15.09 26.47 -11.82
N SER A 766 -15.21 26.12 -10.56
CA SER A 766 -15.56 27.05 -9.48
C SER A 766 -14.48 28.14 -9.31
N LEU A 767 -13.20 27.75 -9.31
CA LEU A 767 -12.07 28.67 -9.25
C LEU A 767 -11.97 29.54 -10.52
N ASP A 768 -12.20 28.97 -11.70
CA ASP A 768 -12.16 29.68 -12.98
C ASP A 768 -13.18 30.82 -13.05
N ASN A 769 -14.31 30.68 -12.35
CA ASN A 769 -15.33 31.72 -12.26
C ASN A 769 -15.08 32.69 -11.11
N ALA A 770 -14.73 32.18 -9.92
CA ALA A 770 -14.58 33.00 -8.72
C ALA A 770 -13.33 33.89 -8.76
N LEU A 771 -12.19 33.38 -9.25
CA LEU A 771 -10.93 34.13 -9.26
C LEU A 771 -11.01 35.39 -10.14
N PRO A 772 -11.41 35.33 -11.42
CA PRO A 772 -11.55 36.55 -12.23
C PRO A 772 -12.58 37.52 -11.65
N TYR A 773 -13.73 37.01 -11.20
CA TYR A 773 -14.78 37.86 -10.64
C TYR A 773 -14.30 38.63 -9.41
N THR A 774 -13.63 37.96 -8.47
CA THR A 774 -13.15 38.58 -7.22
C THR A 774 -12.04 39.61 -7.46
N HIS A 775 -11.23 39.46 -8.50
CA HIS A 775 -10.19 40.41 -8.88
C HIS A 775 -10.72 41.61 -9.69
N GLN A 776 -11.89 41.49 -10.30
CA GLN A 776 -12.53 42.59 -11.05
C GLN A 776 -13.55 43.36 -10.21
N ARG A 777 -14.35 42.66 -9.40
CA ARG A 777 -15.41 43.24 -8.58
C ARG A 777 -14.81 44.09 -7.46
N LYS A 778 -15.23 45.35 -7.35
CA LYS A 778 -14.79 46.26 -6.28
C LYS A 778 -15.88 46.50 -5.24
N GLN A 779 -15.49 46.48 -3.97
CA GLN A 779 -16.25 47.01 -2.83
C GLN A 779 -15.29 47.72 -1.90
N PHE A 780 -15.76 48.72 -1.16
CA PHE A 780 -14.90 49.54 -0.29
C PHE A 780 -13.66 50.13 -1.03
N GLY A 781 -13.83 50.47 -2.32
CA GLY A 781 -12.79 51.11 -3.14
C GLY A 781 -11.72 50.18 -3.74
N ILE A 782 -11.67 48.90 -3.35
CA ILE A 782 -10.64 47.94 -3.82
C ILE A 782 -11.27 46.67 -4.40
N PRO A 783 -10.54 45.89 -5.22
CA PRO A 783 -10.96 44.55 -5.62
C PRO A 783 -11.28 43.68 -4.40
N ILE A 784 -12.38 42.93 -4.43
CA ILE A 784 -12.79 42.14 -3.26
C ILE A 784 -11.78 41.03 -2.93
N ALA A 785 -10.99 40.59 -3.91
CA ALA A 785 -9.87 39.66 -3.73
C ALA A 785 -8.79 40.17 -2.75
N HIS A 786 -8.72 41.47 -2.45
CA HIS A 786 -7.75 42.03 -1.51
C HIS A 786 -8.26 42.06 -0.05
N ASN A 787 -9.51 41.69 0.19
CA ASN A 787 -10.04 41.56 1.54
C ASN A 787 -9.58 40.23 2.15
N GLN A 788 -9.01 40.26 3.36
CA GLN A 788 -8.39 39.08 3.98
C GLN A 788 -9.32 37.85 4.09
N LEU A 789 -10.61 38.06 4.40
CA LEU A 789 -11.58 36.95 4.47
C LEU A 789 -11.85 36.31 3.10
N VAL A 790 -11.80 37.10 2.03
CA VAL A 790 -11.91 36.59 0.64
C VAL A 790 -10.64 35.83 0.27
N GLN A 791 -9.46 36.35 0.61
CA GLN A 791 -8.18 35.67 0.38
C GLN A 791 -8.13 34.31 1.08
N GLY A 792 -8.55 34.24 2.35
CA GLY A 792 -8.65 32.98 3.09
C GLY A 792 -9.54 31.96 2.38
N LYS A 793 -10.72 32.39 1.93
CA LYS A 793 -11.65 31.50 1.19
C LYS A 793 -11.07 31.02 -0.14
N LEU A 794 -10.44 31.91 -0.92
CA LEU A 794 -9.76 31.53 -2.16
C LEU A 794 -8.60 30.54 -1.91
N ALA A 795 -7.84 30.74 -0.84
CA ALA A 795 -6.77 29.84 -0.44
C ALA A 795 -7.29 28.46 -0.03
N ASP A 796 -8.39 28.41 0.72
CA ASP A 796 -9.07 27.16 1.10
C ASP A 796 -9.59 26.42 -0.14
N MET A 797 -10.26 27.14 -1.06
CA MET A 797 -10.77 26.55 -2.30
C MET A 797 -9.65 25.91 -3.12
N TYR A 798 -8.54 26.63 -3.32
CA TYR A 798 -7.39 26.13 -4.05
C TYR A 798 -6.74 24.92 -3.36
N THR A 799 -6.57 24.98 -2.04
CA THR A 799 -5.93 23.89 -1.28
C THR A 799 -6.76 22.62 -1.31
N LYS A 800 -8.09 22.73 -1.14
CA LYS A 800 -9.03 21.59 -1.25
C LYS A 800 -8.96 20.94 -2.63
N PHE A 801 -8.91 21.75 -3.69
CA PHE A 801 -8.74 21.28 -5.06
C PHE A 801 -7.42 20.53 -5.24
N ARG A 802 -6.28 21.14 -4.90
CA ARG A 802 -4.95 20.53 -5.07
C ARG A 802 -4.78 19.25 -4.25
N ALA A 803 -5.30 19.20 -3.03
CA ALA A 803 -5.27 18.00 -2.19
C ALA A 803 -6.09 16.85 -2.81
N SER A 804 -7.30 17.15 -3.29
CA SER A 804 -8.17 16.17 -3.94
C SER A 804 -7.56 15.65 -5.25
N GLN A 805 -6.98 16.55 -6.05
CA GLN A 805 -6.32 16.20 -7.31
C GLN A 805 -5.10 15.30 -7.06
N SER A 806 -4.24 15.67 -6.10
CA SER A 806 -3.08 14.86 -5.74
C SER A 806 -3.48 13.46 -5.29
N PHE A 807 -4.53 13.33 -4.46
CA PHE A 807 -4.97 12.02 -3.98
C PHE A 807 -5.50 11.17 -5.14
N THR A 808 -6.44 11.71 -5.93
CA THR A 808 -7.02 11.02 -7.10
C THR A 808 -5.96 10.51 -8.08
N TYR A 809 -5.05 11.39 -8.52
CA TYR A 809 -4.02 11.01 -9.48
C TYR A 809 -2.97 10.08 -8.89
N SER A 810 -2.65 10.20 -7.59
CA SER A 810 -1.73 9.25 -6.95
C SER A 810 -2.28 7.83 -6.93
N VAL A 811 -3.59 7.66 -6.66
CA VAL A 811 -4.25 6.34 -6.71
C VAL A 811 -4.34 5.84 -8.14
N ALA A 812 -4.72 6.68 -9.11
CA ALA A 812 -4.78 6.28 -10.51
C ALA A 812 -3.43 5.81 -11.04
N ARG A 813 -2.37 6.53 -10.68
CA ARG A 813 -0.99 6.16 -11.01
C ARG A 813 -0.59 4.82 -10.40
N ALA A 814 -0.87 4.61 -9.11
CA ALA A 814 -0.56 3.33 -8.45
C ALA A 814 -1.30 2.15 -9.09
N VAL A 815 -2.56 2.35 -9.50
CA VAL A 815 -3.33 1.35 -10.24
C VAL A 815 -2.69 1.03 -11.58
N ASP A 816 -2.31 2.04 -12.36
CA ASP A 816 -1.67 1.83 -13.67
C ASP A 816 -0.26 1.23 -13.54
N GLU A 817 0.58 1.71 -12.63
CA GLU A 817 1.94 1.19 -12.42
C GLU A 817 1.94 -0.25 -11.89
N SER A 818 0.87 -0.69 -11.23
CA SER A 818 0.72 -2.07 -10.77
C SER A 818 0.14 -3.03 -11.84
N HIS A 819 -0.03 -2.62 -13.09
CA HIS A 819 -0.71 -3.42 -14.13
C HIS A 819 -0.20 -4.86 -14.32
N ALA A 820 1.10 -5.11 -14.09
CA ALA A 820 1.70 -6.44 -14.20
C ALA A 820 1.29 -7.39 -13.05
N SER A 821 0.96 -6.83 -11.89
CA SER A 821 0.45 -7.53 -10.71
C SER A 821 -0.51 -6.60 -9.96
N PRO A 822 -1.77 -6.47 -10.44
CA PRO A 822 -2.68 -5.42 -10.00
C PRO A 822 -2.87 -5.41 -8.47
N ASP A 823 -2.54 -4.28 -7.83
CA ASP A 823 -2.78 -4.03 -6.41
C ASP A 823 -3.76 -2.84 -6.27
N ILE A 824 -5.04 -3.11 -6.50
CA ILE A 824 -6.10 -2.11 -6.39
C ILE A 824 -6.65 -2.14 -4.96
N LYS A 825 -6.33 -1.10 -4.19
CA LYS A 825 -6.78 -0.96 -2.82
C LYS A 825 -8.15 -0.29 -2.76
N THR A 826 -9.14 -1.05 -2.29
CA THR A 826 -10.51 -0.58 -2.10
C THR A 826 -10.59 0.69 -1.26
N GLN A 827 -9.83 0.78 -0.17
CA GLN A 827 -9.81 1.95 0.71
C GLN A 827 -9.27 3.21 0.03
N ASP A 828 -8.33 3.07 -0.90
CA ASP A 828 -7.73 4.21 -1.60
C ASP A 828 -8.69 4.76 -2.66
N CYS A 829 -9.32 3.87 -3.44
CA CYS A 829 -10.33 4.25 -4.42
C CYS A 829 -11.57 4.88 -3.77
N ALA A 830 -12.05 4.28 -2.66
CA ALA A 830 -13.16 4.83 -1.88
C ALA A 830 -12.78 6.17 -1.20
N GLY A 831 -11.55 6.29 -0.71
CA GLY A 831 -11.03 7.51 -0.08
C GLY A 831 -10.92 8.67 -1.07
N ALA A 832 -10.43 8.42 -2.29
CA ALA A 832 -10.28 9.44 -3.32
C ALA A 832 -11.61 10.12 -3.66
N ILE A 833 -12.64 9.33 -4.00
CA ILE A 833 -13.96 9.89 -4.33
C ILE A 833 -14.68 10.48 -3.11
N LEU A 834 -14.50 9.90 -1.91
CA LEU A 834 -15.05 10.47 -0.68
C LEU A 834 -14.53 11.89 -0.45
N TYR A 835 -13.21 12.06 -0.49
CA TYR A 835 -12.59 13.36 -0.23
C TYR A 835 -12.91 14.36 -1.34
N ALA A 836 -12.77 13.97 -2.61
CA ALA A 836 -13.00 14.88 -3.73
C ALA A 836 -14.46 15.35 -3.82
N ALA A 837 -15.44 14.45 -3.58
CA ALA A 837 -16.86 14.79 -3.64
C ALA A 837 -17.27 15.84 -2.59
N GLU A 838 -16.92 15.62 -1.32
CA GLU A 838 -17.28 16.54 -0.24
C GLU A 838 -16.59 17.90 -0.41
N ARG A 839 -15.32 17.89 -0.86
CA ARG A 839 -14.58 19.13 -1.15
C ARG A 839 -15.16 19.90 -2.33
N ALA A 840 -15.66 19.23 -3.37
CA ALA A 840 -16.28 19.92 -4.49
C ALA A 840 -17.55 20.68 -4.11
N SER A 841 -18.41 20.11 -3.27
CA SER A 841 -19.60 20.81 -2.75
C SER A 841 -19.23 22.05 -1.95
N GLU A 842 -18.21 21.96 -1.08
CA GLU A 842 -17.72 23.11 -0.31
C GLU A 842 -17.14 24.21 -1.21
N VAL A 843 -16.28 23.84 -2.16
CA VAL A 843 -15.64 24.78 -3.08
C VAL A 843 -16.69 25.47 -3.96
N ALA A 844 -17.68 24.74 -4.47
CA ALA A 844 -18.75 25.31 -5.28
C ALA A 844 -19.64 26.26 -4.46
N ALA A 845 -19.94 25.91 -3.20
CA ALA A 845 -20.69 26.80 -2.30
C ALA A 845 -19.89 28.07 -1.98
N ASP A 846 -18.59 27.96 -1.78
CA ASP A 846 -17.71 29.10 -1.58
C ASP A 846 -17.62 30.00 -2.82
N ALA A 847 -17.63 29.42 -4.02
CA ALA A 847 -17.68 30.20 -5.27
C ALA A 847 -18.97 31.01 -5.38
N VAL A 848 -20.13 30.42 -5.05
CA VAL A 848 -21.41 31.14 -4.96
C VAL A 848 -21.30 32.29 -3.95
N GLN A 849 -20.76 32.03 -2.75
CA GLN A 849 -20.63 33.04 -1.70
C GLN A 849 -19.69 34.19 -2.10
N LEU A 850 -18.57 33.89 -2.77
CA LEU A 850 -17.62 34.90 -3.26
C LEU A 850 -18.21 35.79 -4.35
N MET A 851 -19.12 35.26 -5.15
CA MET A 851 -19.85 36.03 -6.16
C MET A 851 -21.04 36.80 -5.59
N GLY A 852 -21.43 36.51 -4.34
CA GLY A 852 -22.51 37.18 -3.61
C GLY A 852 -23.84 37.02 -4.34
N GLY A 853 -24.60 38.13 -4.47
CA GLY A 853 -25.87 38.11 -5.20
C GLY A 853 -25.76 37.55 -6.62
N MET A 854 -24.64 37.76 -7.33
CA MET A 854 -24.42 37.14 -8.65
C MET A 854 -24.26 35.64 -8.59
N GLY A 855 -23.61 35.08 -7.57
CA GLY A 855 -23.46 33.63 -7.46
C GLY A 855 -24.80 32.89 -7.31
N TYR A 856 -25.85 33.58 -6.88
CA TYR A 856 -27.19 33.01 -6.72
C TYR A 856 -28.06 33.11 -7.97
N MET A 857 -27.62 33.90 -8.96
CA MET A 857 -28.32 34.12 -10.22
C MET A 857 -27.90 33.07 -11.26
N ASN A 858 -28.80 32.66 -12.15
CA ASN A 858 -28.53 31.63 -13.17
C ASN A 858 -27.72 32.18 -14.37
N GLU A 859 -27.46 33.48 -14.40
CA GLU A 859 -26.64 34.18 -15.39
C GLU A 859 -25.16 33.82 -15.30
N VAL A 860 -24.72 33.21 -14.20
CA VAL A 860 -23.36 32.69 -14.01
C VAL A 860 -23.41 31.21 -13.62
N PRO A 861 -22.37 30.41 -13.97
CA PRO A 861 -22.46 28.96 -13.85
C PRO A 861 -22.29 28.42 -12.43
N VAL A 862 -21.84 29.22 -11.45
CA VAL A 862 -21.48 28.70 -10.11
C VAL A 862 -22.66 28.07 -9.36
N GLY A 863 -23.89 28.57 -9.56
CA GLY A 863 -25.10 27.95 -9.02
C GLY A 863 -25.39 26.57 -9.63
N ARG A 864 -25.13 26.39 -10.94
CA ARG A 864 -25.19 25.09 -11.62
C ARG A 864 -24.11 24.14 -11.08
N ILE A 865 -22.87 24.62 -10.99
CA ILE A 865 -21.73 23.82 -10.51
C ILE A 865 -21.99 23.28 -9.09
N LEU A 866 -22.57 24.08 -8.19
CA LEU A 866 -22.95 23.63 -6.85
C LEU A 866 -24.01 22.51 -6.87
N ARG A 867 -25.05 22.67 -7.71
CA ARG A 867 -26.09 21.64 -7.86
C ARG A 867 -25.52 20.35 -8.44
N ASP A 868 -24.61 20.45 -9.40
CA ASP A 868 -23.93 19.31 -10.02
C ASP A 868 -23.03 18.58 -9.01
N ALA A 869 -22.21 19.32 -8.25
CA ALA A 869 -21.26 18.75 -7.28
C ALA A 869 -21.92 17.82 -6.26
N LYS A 870 -23.15 18.14 -5.84
CA LYS A 870 -23.84 17.40 -4.78
C LYS A 870 -24.06 15.92 -5.08
N LEU A 871 -24.23 15.55 -6.36
CA LEU A 871 -24.48 14.14 -6.71
C LEU A 871 -23.30 13.24 -6.35
N TYR A 872 -22.07 13.74 -6.39
CA TYR A 872 -20.89 12.90 -6.13
C TYR A 872 -20.78 12.42 -4.68
N GLU A 873 -21.50 13.01 -3.73
CA GLU A 873 -21.63 12.50 -2.36
C GLU A 873 -22.64 11.34 -2.23
N ILE A 874 -23.45 11.10 -3.27
CA ILE A 874 -24.61 10.20 -3.25
C ILE A 874 -24.42 9.03 -4.23
N GLY A 875 -24.08 9.32 -5.50
CA GLY A 875 -23.90 8.34 -6.56
C GLY A 875 -22.67 7.43 -6.35
N ALA A 876 -22.63 6.28 -7.03
CA ALA A 876 -21.55 5.27 -6.92
C ALA A 876 -21.24 4.81 -5.47
N GLY A 877 -22.27 4.84 -4.62
CA GLY A 877 -22.20 4.61 -3.18
C GLY A 877 -21.99 5.91 -2.42
N THR A 878 -22.82 6.16 -1.41
CA THR A 878 -22.79 7.43 -0.65
C THR A 878 -21.49 7.60 0.13
N SER A 879 -21.23 8.83 0.59
CA SER A 879 -20.10 9.11 1.48
C SER A 879 -20.07 8.19 2.73
N GLU A 880 -21.22 7.81 3.27
CA GLU A 880 -21.33 6.85 4.39
C GLU A 880 -20.93 5.44 3.98
N VAL A 881 -21.37 4.98 2.80
CA VAL A 881 -20.97 3.67 2.26
C VAL A 881 -19.47 3.61 2.05
N ARG A 882 -18.85 4.68 1.53
CA ARG A 882 -17.40 4.77 1.34
C ARG A 882 -16.65 4.70 2.67
N ARG A 883 -17.08 5.47 3.68
CA ARG A 883 -16.53 5.38 5.06
C ARG A 883 -16.64 3.97 5.64
N MET A 884 -17.80 3.32 5.47
CA MET A 884 -18.02 1.94 5.92
C MET A 884 -17.08 0.96 5.20
N VAL A 885 -16.91 1.10 3.88
CA VAL A 885 -16.03 0.24 3.08
C VAL A 885 -14.56 0.41 3.49
N ILE A 886 -14.10 1.64 3.72
CA ILE A 886 -12.77 1.94 4.26
C ILE A 886 -12.58 1.27 5.62
N GLY A 887 -13.54 1.44 6.54
CA GLY A 887 -13.49 0.79 7.86
C GLY A 887 -13.46 -0.73 7.79
N ARG A 888 -14.22 -1.34 6.86
CA ARG A 888 -14.19 -2.79 6.61
C ARG A 888 -12.86 -3.26 6.04
N ALA A 889 -12.22 -2.46 5.18
CA ALA A 889 -10.89 -2.77 4.67
C ALA A 889 -9.86 -2.83 5.82
N PHE A 890 -9.88 -1.86 6.74
CA PHE A 890 -9.02 -1.88 7.93
C PHE A 890 -9.33 -3.07 8.84
N ASN A 891 -10.61 -3.38 9.09
CA ASN A 891 -10.97 -4.56 9.89
C ASN A 891 -10.45 -5.87 9.28
N LYS A 892 -10.40 -5.97 7.94
CA LYS A 892 -9.82 -7.12 7.24
C LYS A 892 -8.30 -7.16 7.40
N GLU A 893 -7.63 -6.01 7.25
CA GLU A 893 -6.18 -5.88 7.38
C GLU A 893 -5.68 -6.23 8.79
N TYR A 894 -6.42 -5.84 9.83
CA TYR A 894 -6.09 -6.10 11.23
C TYR A 894 -6.88 -7.27 11.84
N LYS A 895 -7.47 -8.13 11.02
CA LYS A 895 -8.21 -9.29 11.51
C LYS A 895 -7.24 -10.22 12.25
N GLN A 896 -7.37 -10.32 13.57
CA GLN A 896 -6.67 -11.35 14.34
C GLN A 896 -7.23 -12.70 13.92
N GLU A 897 -6.35 -13.62 13.50
CA GLU A 897 -6.72 -15.01 13.29
C GLU A 897 -7.14 -15.60 14.64
N ILE A 898 -8.30 -16.26 14.67
CA ILE A 898 -8.84 -16.97 15.83
C ILE A 898 -8.38 -18.42 15.78
#